data_AF-A0A2E9QND3-F1
#
_entry.id   AF-A0A2E9QND3-F1
#
_cell.length_a   1.000
_cell.length_b   1.000
_cell.length_c   1.000
_cell.angle_alpha   90.00
_cell.angle_beta   90.00
_cell.angle_gamma   90.00
#
_symmetry.space_group_name_H-M   'P 1'
#
loop_
_entity.id
_entity.type
_entity.pdbx_description
1 polymer ?
#
loop_
_entity_poly.entity_id
_entity_poly.type
_entity_poly.pdbx_seq_one_letter_code
_entity_poly.pdbx_strand_id
1 'polypeptide(L)'
;KTCSDDGSTYSACSCPNQEPPKEYSNENDQEEITLENTLPDERFSEESPKEKTPDAGHHEENTQVEAPTEKHPEPEQIVEKECTPNTTRSCYNGPTGTNSIGECKPGQQICSKEGAWSLCAGQILPTQESCNGKDDDCNGMTDDTYPEKDKACDTQKPGICKDGVYQCTNGKLECRQTNTPKTEECNNIDDDCDGQIDEELKQDCYSGPSQTEGIGTCKKGEQTCTAGKWGLCSGEVIPQSEVCNGKDDDCNGIIDQSYAPKLCPANQTCETGVCLVQCKEDADCPNKTNCQNGLCKSFTCQSPLQACVHTCIDVSSNAEHCGACYQSCSSIQACSNSACVCDLNTAQLCNGVCTDVSFNDANCGTCGTTCTNGKLCFQKKCSDSWARDIILGRTSVLTTGLTSITVDVQGNTYIGGNFEKSATFGNTTLTTLNFDMYGSAFLAKLDKNGNWLWVKRVVNSSNDRINALTSDTQGNIYAAGYFGSGAKFGNITPGSGNMFVAKLNSNGTWLWVQTRGNTYASSLKYSNNAIYIFGKSASTNLFTGKVNATTGAWLWGKTAGSKSTDYIGEFGLDSSDNLYISCGVGPNAKFGSISLKNTKTIGILAKIDKNGNWLWAKPGLYSDMTTDPQGNSYLIGRFSNSFTIGTCALTIKGTRDMYIAKFDTNGICTWAKSYGVAGGYTGSSIIKYLPNGDLYILGSSSKSLKLGSYTVDLTKSTFFEAKMDTNGNWKALRQRIVTSSGSLANFGFAISNGRLYGAGEYSGVVTIGGYTLPASYQGIVWSLPTF
;
A
#
# COMPACT_ATOMS: atom_id res chain seq x y z
N LYS A 1 -5.21 -12.06 42.21
CA LYS A 1 -4.12 -11.85 43.20
C LYS A 1 -4.09 -13.06 44.11
N THR A 2 -2.91 -13.50 44.57
CA THR A 2 -2.67 -14.67 45.45
C THR A 2 -3.35 -15.99 45.04
N CYS A 3 -2.55 -16.91 44.50
CA CYS A 3 -2.84 -18.35 44.56
C CYS A 3 -1.84 -18.98 45.54
N SER A 4 -2.23 -20.03 46.25
CA SER A 4 -1.36 -20.82 47.13
C SER A 4 -1.06 -22.18 46.49
N ASP A 5 0.19 -22.63 46.59
CA ASP A 5 0.59 -23.95 46.07
C ASP A 5 0.31 -25.07 47.10
N ASP A 6 -0.74 -25.85 46.88
CA ASP A 6 -0.89 -27.20 47.47
C ASP A 6 -1.22 -28.24 46.39
N GLY A 7 -0.17 -28.92 45.90
CA GLY A 7 -0.25 -29.77 44.71
C GLY A 7 -1.01 -31.08 44.90
N SER A 8 -2.34 -31.07 44.80
CA SER A 8 -3.13 -32.30 44.62
C SER A 8 -4.43 -32.10 43.82
N THR A 9 -4.68 -33.03 42.88
CA THR A 9 -5.94 -33.26 42.14
C THR A 9 -6.62 -32.08 41.40
N TYR A 10 -6.68 -32.18 40.07
CA TYR A 10 -7.59 -31.36 39.25
C TYR A 10 -9.06 -31.65 39.62
N SER A 11 -9.74 -30.68 40.20
CA SER A 11 -11.20 -30.62 40.32
C SER A 11 -11.72 -29.37 39.59
N ALA A 12 -12.97 -29.41 39.12
CA ALA A 12 -13.44 -28.46 38.10
C ALA A 12 -13.80 -27.07 38.68
N CYS A 13 -13.31 -26.00 38.05
CA CYS A 13 -13.80 -24.64 38.28
C CYS A 13 -15.02 -24.37 37.39
N SER A 14 -16.19 -24.22 38.01
CA SER A 14 -17.40 -23.72 37.33
C SER A 14 -17.50 -22.20 37.47
N CYS A 15 -17.64 -21.47 36.37
CA CYS A 15 -18.04 -20.06 36.39
C CYS A 15 -19.57 -19.95 36.34
N PRO A 16 -20.18 -19.00 37.07
CA PRO A 16 -21.63 -18.78 37.02
C PRO A 16 -22.08 -18.08 35.72
N ASN A 17 -23.35 -18.27 35.40
CA ASN A 17 -24.01 -17.85 34.16
C ASN A 17 -23.74 -16.40 33.72
N GLN A 18 -23.58 -16.20 32.41
CA GLN A 18 -24.05 -15.01 31.71
C GLN A 18 -24.98 -15.44 30.56
N GLU A 19 -26.00 -14.63 30.30
CA GLU A 19 -27.04 -14.93 29.31
C GLU A 19 -26.55 -14.65 27.88
N PRO A 20 -27.02 -15.39 26.85
CA PRO A 20 -26.73 -15.06 25.46
C PRO A 20 -27.50 -13.80 25.02
N PRO A 21 -26.90 -12.92 24.20
CA PRO A 21 -27.60 -11.78 23.62
C PRO A 21 -28.69 -12.25 22.64
N LYS A 22 -29.77 -11.48 22.53
CA LYS A 22 -30.94 -11.80 21.70
C LYS A 22 -30.61 -11.68 20.20
N GLU A 23 -31.13 -12.62 19.42
CA GLU A 23 -31.22 -12.48 17.97
C GLU A 23 -32.22 -11.37 17.60
N TYR A 24 -31.88 -10.56 16.59
CA TYR A 24 -32.83 -9.67 15.91
C TYR A 24 -33.16 -10.29 14.56
N SER A 25 -34.42 -10.71 14.41
CA SER A 25 -34.98 -11.18 13.15
C SER A 25 -35.51 -10.00 12.32
N ASN A 26 -34.96 -9.79 11.12
CA ASN A 26 -35.60 -8.99 10.09
C ASN A 26 -35.98 -9.91 8.92
N GLU A 27 -37.28 -10.02 8.64
CA GLU A 27 -37.80 -10.51 7.37
C GLU A 27 -38.28 -9.32 6.53
N ASN A 28 -38.24 -9.48 5.20
CA ASN A 28 -38.82 -8.59 4.19
C ASN A 28 -38.16 -7.19 4.04
N ASP A 29 -38.24 -6.53 2.88
CA ASP A 29 -38.97 -6.84 1.63
C ASP A 29 -38.07 -7.16 0.43
N GLN A 30 -38.68 -7.65 -0.65
CA GLN A 30 -38.08 -7.77 -1.98
C GLN A 30 -38.41 -6.54 -2.83
N GLU A 31 -37.48 -6.12 -3.70
CA GLU A 31 -37.86 -5.69 -5.06
C GLU A 31 -36.67 -5.80 -6.03
N GLU A 32 -36.94 -6.08 -7.30
CA GLU A 32 -35.93 -6.23 -8.36
C GLU A 32 -35.77 -4.93 -9.15
N ILE A 33 -34.55 -4.46 -9.36
CA ILE A 33 -34.22 -3.59 -10.51
C ILE A 33 -32.93 -4.12 -11.16
N THR A 34 -33.03 -4.42 -12.46
CA THR A 34 -31.91 -4.84 -13.30
C THR A 34 -31.12 -3.64 -13.84
N LEU A 35 -29.82 -3.84 -14.09
CA LEU A 35 -28.94 -2.84 -14.70
C LEU A 35 -28.23 -3.45 -15.91
N GLU A 36 -28.56 -2.98 -17.11
CA GLU A 36 -27.76 -3.19 -18.31
C GLU A 36 -27.47 -1.86 -19.03
N ASN A 37 -26.42 -1.87 -19.83
CA ASN A 37 -25.73 -0.71 -20.40
C ASN A 37 -26.53 -0.03 -21.54
N THR A 38 -26.28 1.27 -21.81
CA THR A 38 -25.63 1.72 -23.06
C THR A 38 -25.34 3.25 -23.11
N LEU A 39 -24.50 3.62 -24.09
CA LEU A 39 -24.05 4.95 -24.56
C LEU A 39 -24.00 4.87 -26.11
N PRO A 40 -23.84 5.96 -26.90
CA PRO A 40 -24.09 7.40 -26.69
C PRO A 40 -24.84 8.05 -27.92
N ASP A 41 -24.63 9.36 -28.19
CA ASP A 41 -24.73 10.08 -29.49
C ASP A 41 -26.14 10.43 -30.06
N GLU A 42 -26.39 11.53 -30.82
CA GLU A 42 -25.52 12.63 -31.35
C GLU A 42 -26.30 13.91 -31.83
N ARG A 43 -25.62 15.10 -31.86
CA ARG A 43 -25.89 16.37 -32.63
C ARG A 43 -27.23 17.14 -32.41
N PHE A 44 -27.46 18.40 -32.86
CA PHE A 44 -26.70 19.49 -33.54
C PHE A 44 -26.74 20.77 -32.63
N SER A 45 -25.81 21.75 -32.59
CA SER A 45 -25.21 22.65 -33.61
C SER A 45 -26.19 23.70 -34.20
N GLU A 46 -25.86 24.98 -34.46
CA GLU A 46 -24.62 25.81 -34.28
C GLU A 46 -25.02 27.23 -33.74
N GLU A 47 -24.37 28.42 -33.85
CA GLU A 47 -23.27 29.02 -34.63
C GLU A 47 -22.68 30.26 -33.86
N SER A 48 -21.66 30.98 -34.38
CA SER A 48 -21.02 32.22 -33.83
C SER A 48 -19.96 32.79 -34.81
N PRO A 49 -19.32 33.99 -34.65
CA PRO A 49 -19.68 35.27 -33.99
C PRO A 49 -19.36 36.53 -34.88
N LYS A 50 -19.48 37.80 -34.38
CA LYS A 50 -18.42 38.88 -34.44
C LYS A 50 -18.86 40.37 -34.30
N GLU A 51 -18.00 41.12 -33.57
CA GLU A 51 -17.51 42.52 -33.76
C GLU A 51 -18.40 43.81 -33.66
N LYS A 52 -17.83 44.79 -32.92
CA LYS A 52 -17.76 46.27 -33.09
C LYS A 52 -18.68 47.26 -32.31
N THR A 53 -17.99 48.04 -31.47
CA THR A 53 -18.11 49.50 -31.16
C THR A 53 -19.44 50.13 -30.65
N PRO A 54 -19.43 50.75 -29.45
CA PRO A 54 -20.36 51.82 -29.05
C PRO A 54 -19.78 53.23 -29.28
N ASP A 55 -20.64 54.25 -29.32
CA ASP A 55 -20.30 55.70 -29.24
C ASP A 55 -21.48 56.50 -28.61
N ALA A 56 -21.28 57.79 -28.31
CA ALA A 56 -22.10 58.82 -27.62
C ALA A 56 -23.66 58.69 -27.58
N GLY A 57 -24.43 59.28 -26.65
CA GLY A 57 -24.23 60.49 -25.82
C GLY A 57 -24.73 61.77 -26.54
N HIS A 58 -25.39 62.78 -25.94
CA HIS A 58 -26.09 62.95 -24.65
C HIS A 58 -26.97 64.26 -24.72
N HIS A 59 -27.85 64.54 -23.72
CA HIS A 59 -28.62 65.80 -23.49
C HIS A 59 -29.66 66.26 -24.56
N GLU A 60 -30.88 66.79 -24.26
CA GLU A 60 -31.30 67.97 -23.45
C GLU A 60 -30.83 69.33 -24.03
N GLU A 61 -31.62 70.42 -24.11
CA GLU A 61 -33.06 70.65 -23.90
C GLU A 61 -33.50 72.01 -24.54
N ASN A 62 -34.82 72.26 -24.60
CA ASN A 62 -35.49 73.58 -24.51
C ASN A 62 -35.40 74.65 -25.65
N THR A 63 -36.58 75.11 -26.09
CA THR A 63 -36.83 76.42 -26.76
C THR A 63 -38.20 76.92 -26.34
N GLN A 64 -38.37 78.24 -26.13
CA GLN A 64 -39.46 78.78 -25.30
C GLN A 64 -40.27 79.94 -25.93
N VAL A 65 -41.52 80.08 -25.46
CA VAL A 65 -42.36 81.30 -25.40
C VAL A 65 -43.08 81.75 -26.70
N GLU A 66 -44.00 82.71 -26.52
CA GLU A 66 -45.28 82.88 -27.21
C GLU A 66 -45.30 84.01 -28.26
N ALA A 67 -46.50 84.33 -28.78
CA ALA A 67 -46.78 85.25 -29.90
C ALA A 67 -47.53 86.53 -29.40
N PRO A 68 -48.13 87.37 -30.28
CA PRO A 68 -47.56 88.20 -31.36
C PRO A 68 -47.99 89.69 -31.26
N THR A 69 -47.53 90.59 -32.17
CA THR A 69 -48.33 91.75 -32.67
C THR A 69 -47.71 92.43 -33.92
N GLU A 70 -48.48 93.30 -34.60
CA GLU A 70 -48.16 93.89 -35.93
C GLU A 70 -47.78 95.40 -35.89
N LYS A 71 -47.91 96.12 -37.04
CA LYS A 71 -47.07 97.27 -37.45
C LYS A 71 -47.82 98.55 -37.86
N HIS A 72 -47.14 99.72 -37.66
CA HIS A 72 -47.21 100.98 -38.46
C HIS A 72 -48.54 101.79 -38.50
N PRO A 73 -48.56 103.06 -39.00
CA PRO A 73 -47.56 104.15 -38.97
C PRO A 73 -48.13 105.56 -38.64
N GLU A 74 -47.26 106.59 -38.52
CA GLU A 74 -47.59 108.02 -38.71
C GLU A 74 -47.26 108.49 -40.16
N PRO A 75 -47.87 109.59 -40.66
CA PRO A 75 -47.11 110.85 -40.92
C PRO A 75 -47.99 112.13 -40.72
N GLU A 76 -47.67 113.40 -41.07
CA GLU A 76 -46.77 113.98 -42.10
C GLU A 76 -46.55 115.53 -41.93
N GLN A 77 -45.75 116.14 -42.84
CA GLN A 77 -45.57 117.59 -43.17
C GLN A 77 -44.65 118.42 -42.24
N ILE A 78 -43.91 119.47 -42.66
CA ILE A 78 -43.68 120.15 -43.98
C ILE A 78 -42.14 120.32 -44.19
N VAL A 79 -41.66 120.85 -45.34
CA VAL A 79 -40.23 121.15 -45.64
C VAL A 79 -40.00 122.56 -46.22
N GLU A 80 -38.90 123.21 -45.83
CA GLU A 80 -38.40 124.50 -46.36
C GLU A 80 -36.98 124.32 -46.98
N LYS A 81 -36.43 125.30 -47.74
CA LYS A 81 -35.16 125.15 -48.49
C LYS A 81 -33.93 125.64 -47.74
N GLU A 82 -32.83 124.88 -47.76
CA GLU A 82 -31.69 125.08 -46.85
C GLU A 82 -30.45 125.77 -47.43
N CYS A 83 -30.19 125.74 -48.76
CA CYS A 83 -28.88 126.19 -49.28
C CYS A 83 -28.90 126.87 -50.66
N THR A 84 -27.82 127.62 -50.93
CA THR A 84 -27.52 128.27 -52.20
C THR A 84 -26.76 127.33 -53.15
N PRO A 85 -27.26 127.10 -54.38
CA PRO A 85 -26.67 126.16 -55.34
C PRO A 85 -25.16 126.33 -55.58
N ASN A 86 -24.47 125.20 -55.81
CA ASN A 86 -23.03 125.09 -56.05
C ASN A 86 -22.11 125.53 -54.89
N THR A 87 -22.63 125.88 -53.71
CA THR A 87 -21.81 126.02 -52.50
C THR A 87 -21.39 124.64 -51.97
N THR A 88 -20.30 124.59 -51.19
CA THR A 88 -19.77 123.36 -50.59
C THR A 88 -19.62 123.52 -49.07
N ARG A 89 -19.88 122.46 -48.30
CA ARG A 89 -19.60 122.39 -46.86
C ARG A 89 -18.93 121.08 -46.47
N SER A 90 -18.11 121.12 -45.42
CA SER A 90 -17.67 119.90 -44.73
C SER A 90 -18.86 119.20 -44.09
N CYS A 91 -18.84 117.88 -44.04
CA CYS A 91 -19.91 117.05 -43.49
C CYS A 91 -19.33 115.79 -42.83
N TYR A 92 -20.06 115.26 -41.86
CA TYR A 92 -19.77 113.98 -41.25
C TYR A 92 -21.06 113.43 -40.65
N ASN A 93 -21.49 112.26 -41.13
CA ASN A 93 -22.75 111.65 -40.73
C ASN A 93 -22.57 110.55 -39.65
N GLY A 94 -21.36 110.42 -39.08
CA GLY A 94 -21.08 109.48 -37.99
C GLY A 94 -21.42 110.04 -36.60
N PRO A 95 -21.44 109.20 -35.56
CA PRO A 95 -21.73 109.61 -34.19
C PRO A 95 -20.82 110.72 -33.68
N THR A 96 -21.38 111.67 -32.92
CA THR A 96 -20.63 112.73 -32.24
C THR A 96 -19.55 112.14 -31.33
N GLY A 97 -18.29 112.48 -31.62
CA GLY A 97 -17.10 111.92 -30.97
C GLY A 97 -16.13 111.31 -31.99
N THR A 98 -16.64 110.57 -32.98
CA THR A 98 -15.84 109.76 -33.91
C THR A 98 -15.18 110.53 -35.06
N ASN A 99 -15.49 111.82 -35.25
CA ASN A 99 -14.98 112.60 -36.37
C ASN A 99 -13.47 112.88 -36.24
N SER A 100 -12.67 112.41 -37.20
CA SER A 100 -11.20 112.57 -37.21
C SER A 100 -10.49 111.82 -36.06
N ILE A 101 -11.13 110.77 -35.55
CA ILE A 101 -10.52 109.72 -34.72
C ILE A 101 -10.38 108.46 -35.57
N GLY A 102 -9.37 107.63 -35.31
CA GLY A 102 -9.10 106.41 -36.08
C GLY A 102 -8.98 106.63 -37.58
N GLU A 103 -9.61 105.75 -38.36
CA GLU A 103 -9.73 105.92 -39.80
C GLU A 103 -10.86 106.86 -40.24
N CYS A 104 -11.74 107.32 -39.33
CA CYS A 104 -12.91 108.12 -39.66
C CYS A 104 -12.58 109.55 -40.08
N LYS A 105 -13.13 109.99 -41.22
CA LYS A 105 -12.76 111.26 -41.86
C LYS A 105 -14.01 111.98 -42.39
N PRO A 106 -14.10 113.32 -42.26
CA PRO A 106 -15.21 114.10 -42.79
C PRO A 106 -15.17 114.16 -44.33
N GLY A 107 -16.36 114.12 -44.93
CA GLY A 107 -16.54 114.29 -46.38
C GLY A 107 -16.92 115.72 -46.75
N GLN A 108 -17.42 115.90 -47.98
CA GLN A 108 -18.01 117.16 -48.44
C GLN A 108 -19.42 116.97 -49.02
N GLN A 109 -20.29 117.94 -48.74
CA GLN A 109 -21.59 118.12 -49.41
C GLN A 109 -21.52 119.29 -50.38
N ILE A 110 -22.19 119.14 -51.52
CA ILE A 110 -22.38 120.19 -52.54
C ILE A 110 -23.87 120.53 -52.59
N CYS A 111 -24.24 121.81 -52.57
CA CYS A 111 -25.63 122.22 -52.67
C CYS A 111 -26.17 122.07 -54.11
N SER A 112 -27.28 121.34 -54.26
CA SER A 112 -27.96 121.10 -55.54
C SER A 112 -28.66 122.35 -56.07
N LYS A 113 -29.11 122.32 -57.33
CA LYS A 113 -29.82 123.45 -57.96
C LYS A 113 -31.20 123.70 -57.35
N GLU A 114 -31.77 122.68 -56.72
CA GLU A 114 -33.07 122.72 -56.07
C GLU A 114 -32.99 123.38 -54.69
N GLY A 115 -31.80 123.52 -54.10
CA GLY A 115 -31.56 124.15 -52.80
C GLY A 115 -31.41 123.20 -51.62
N ALA A 116 -30.98 121.96 -51.87
CA ALA A 116 -30.70 120.93 -50.85
C ALA A 116 -29.27 120.41 -50.96
N TRP A 117 -28.67 119.99 -49.84
CA TRP A 117 -27.32 119.43 -49.82
C TRP A 117 -27.27 118.01 -50.39
N SER A 118 -26.21 117.67 -51.14
CA SER A 118 -25.95 116.30 -51.59
C SER A 118 -25.76 115.32 -50.43
N LEU A 119 -25.64 114.02 -50.73
CA LEU A 119 -25.02 113.10 -49.76
C LEU A 119 -23.59 113.53 -49.45
N CYS A 120 -23.10 113.17 -48.26
CA CYS A 120 -21.76 113.49 -47.80
C CYS A 120 -20.74 112.58 -48.51
N ALA A 121 -20.05 113.12 -49.52
CA ALA A 121 -19.12 112.36 -50.36
C ALA A 121 -17.71 112.32 -49.75
N GLY A 122 -17.09 111.13 -49.76
CA GLY A 122 -15.71 110.96 -49.26
C GLY A 122 -15.56 110.85 -47.74
N GLN A 123 -16.66 110.79 -46.97
CA GLN A 123 -16.59 110.47 -45.55
C GLN A 123 -16.19 109.00 -45.34
N ILE A 124 -15.42 108.73 -44.28
CA ILE A 124 -15.24 107.38 -43.71
C ILE A 124 -15.98 107.40 -42.37
N LEU A 125 -16.90 106.46 -42.19
CA LEU A 125 -17.73 106.31 -40.99
C LEU A 125 -17.27 105.10 -40.17
N PRO A 126 -17.60 105.05 -38.86
CA PRO A 126 -17.32 103.90 -38.01
C PRO A 126 -17.81 102.59 -38.62
N THR A 127 -16.94 101.58 -38.56
CA THR A 127 -17.22 100.19 -38.90
C THR A 127 -16.94 99.31 -37.68
N GLN A 128 -17.35 98.04 -37.70
CA GLN A 128 -17.08 97.16 -36.58
C GLN A 128 -15.57 96.86 -36.50
N GLU A 129 -15.01 97.01 -35.30
CA GLU A 129 -13.61 96.70 -34.98
C GLU A 129 -13.17 95.33 -35.53
N SER A 130 -11.93 95.25 -35.99
CA SER A 130 -11.38 94.06 -36.65
C SER A 130 -9.91 93.97 -36.32
N CYS A 131 -9.45 92.88 -35.68
CA CYS A 131 -8.07 92.72 -35.23
C CYS A 131 -7.05 92.86 -36.40
N ASN A 132 -6.53 94.07 -36.59
CA ASN A 132 -5.70 94.46 -37.74
C ASN A 132 -4.71 95.61 -37.43
N GLY A 133 -4.74 96.18 -36.22
CA GLY A 133 -3.87 97.27 -35.79
C GLY A 133 -4.41 98.66 -36.08
N LYS A 134 -5.75 98.81 -36.13
CA LYS A 134 -6.45 100.09 -36.39
C LYS A 134 -7.53 100.37 -35.36
N ASP A 135 -8.12 101.56 -35.52
CA ASP A 135 -9.25 102.13 -34.81
C ASP A 135 -10.30 102.38 -35.93
N ASP A 136 -11.01 101.29 -36.27
CA ASP A 136 -11.97 101.16 -37.38
C ASP A 136 -13.41 101.53 -36.93
N ASP A 137 -13.72 101.43 -35.63
CA ASP A 137 -14.94 102.01 -35.04
C ASP A 137 -14.76 103.49 -34.61
N CYS A 138 -13.52 103.96 -34.60
CA CYS A 138 -13.14 105.34 -34.32
C CYS A 138 -13.49 105.79 -32.89
N ASN A 139 -13.50 104.87 -31.93
CA ASN A 139 -13.68 105.16 -30.51
C ASN A 139 -12.39 105.69 -29.84
N GLY A 140 -11.23 105.52 -30.47
CA GLY A 140 -9.93 105.96 -29.97
C GLY A 140 -9.09 104.86 -29.31
N MET A 141 -9.52 103.60 -29.39
CA MET A 141 -8.78 102.42 -28.92
C MET A 141 -8.59 101.43 -30.07
N THR A 142 -7.36 100.93 -30.22
CA THR A 142 -6.98 100.02 -31.31
C THR A 142 -7.31 98.57 -30.95
N ASP A 143 -7.95 97.84 -31.88
CA ASP A 143 -8.30 96.41 -31.73
C ASP A 143 -9.08 96.09 -30.42
N ASP A 144 -10.01 96.93 -29.97
CA ASP A 144 -10.62 96.77 -28.63
C ASP A 144 -11.86 95.83 -28.59
N THR A 145 -12.70 95.83 -29.63
CA THR A 145 -14.05 95.20 -29.67
C THR A 145 -14.28 94.27 -30.89
N TYR A 146 -13.24 93.57 -31.33
CA TYR A 146 -13.25 92.66 -32.48
C TYR A 146 -14.16 91.41 -32.30
N PRO A 147 -14.82 90.89 -33.36
CA PRO A 147 -15.78 89.79 -33.28
C PRO A 147 -15.19 88.46 -32.76
N GLU A 148 -13.89 88.23 -32.92
CA GLU A 148 -13.21 86.98 -32.55
C GLU A 148 -12.81 86.92 -31.08
N LYS A 149 -12.94 88.03 -30.34
CA LYS A 149 -12.59 88.14 -28.93
C LYS A 149 -13.32 87.08 -28.11
N ASP A 150 -12.58 86.37 -27.29
CA ASP A 150 -13.06 85.29 -26.41
C ASP A 150 -13.73 84.09 -27.13
N LYS A 151 -13.68 84.02 -28.48
CA LYS A 151 -14.07 82.80 -29.22
C LYS A 151 -13.03 81.70 -28.98
N ALA A 152 -13.51 80.46 -28.78
CA ALA A 152 -12.67 79.28 -28.64
C ALA A 152 -11.82 79.00 -29.89
N CYS A 153 -10.60 78.50 -29.67
CA CYS A 153 -9.62 78.20 -30.72
C CYS A 153 -8.73 77.01 -30.34
N ASP A 154 -8.13 76.38 -31.35
CA ASP A 154 -7.19 75.27 -31.20
C ASP A 154 -5.75 75.80 -31.16
N THR A 155 -5.03 75.52 -30.07
CA THR A 155 -3.64 75.97 -29.86
C THR A 155 -2.60 75.09 -30.57
N GLN A 156 -3.03 73.98 -31.18
CA GLN A 156 -2.20 72.90 -31.72
C GLN A 156 -1.31 72.19 -30.69
N LYS A 157 -1.63 72.31 -29.40
CA LYS A 157 -0.98 71.55 -28.31
C LYS A 157 -1.74 70.26 -27.99
N PRO A 158 -1.07 69.28 -27.35
CA PRO A 158 -1.70 68.08 -26.86
C PRO A 158 -2.73 68.35 -25.75
N GLY A 159 -3.51 67.31 -25.42
CA GLY A 159 -4.36 67.24 -24.24
C GLY A 159 -5.28 68.42 -23.94
N ILE A 160 -5.47 68.70 -22.65
CA ILE A 160 -6.24 69.85 -22.16
C ILE A 160 -5.71 71.18 -22.71
N CYS A 161 -4.42 71.25 -23.05
CA CYS A 161 -3.75 72.45 -23.54
C CYS A 161 -4.16 72.84 -24.97
N LYS A 162 -4.83 71.95 -25.69
CA LYS A 162 -5.45 72.21 -26.99
C LYS A 162 -6.39 73.42 -26.96
N ASP A 163 -7.15 73.57 -25.88
CA ASP A 163 -8.14 74.64 -25.75
C ASP A 163 -7.48 76.01 -25.49
N GLY A 164 -7.91 77.00 -26.26
CA GLY A 164 -7.58 78.39 -26.07
C GLY A 164 -8.72 79.32 -26.47
N VAL A 165 -8.49 80.63 -26.30
CA VAL A 165 -9.35 81.69 -26.84
C VAL A 165 -8.56 82.63 -27.74
N TYR A 166 -9.20 83.15 -28.78
CA TYR A 166 -8.58 84.13 -29.67
C TYR A 166 -8.39 85.48 -28.96
N GLN A 167 -7.13 85.92 -28.89
CA GLN A 167 -6.74 87.22 -28.37
C GLN A 167 -5.97 88.00 -29.44
N CYS A 168 -6.44 89.21 -29.77
CA CYS A 168 -5.69 90.12 -30.63
C CYS A 168 -4.43 90.60 -29.90
N THR A 169 -3.28 90.43 -30.55
CA THR A 169 -1.96 90.82 -30.03
C THR A 169 -1.18 91.49 -31.15
N ASN A 170 -0.90 92.80 -31.02
CA ASN A 170 -0.20 93.62 -32.01
C ASN A 170 -0.83 93.58 -33.43
N GLY A 171 -2.16 93.77 -33.54
CA GLY A 171 -2.86 93.76 -34.83
C GLY A 171 -2.92 92.38 -35.52
N LYS A 172 -2.71 91.30 -34.76
CA LYS A 172 -2.78 89.91 -35.24
C LYS A 172 -3.60 89.07 -34.27
N LEU A 173 -4.51 88.26 -34.81
CA LEU A 173 -5.29 87.32 -34.03
C LEU A 173 -4.45 86.09 -33.68
N GLU A 174 -4.23 85.83 -32.38
CA GLU A 174 -3.46 84.68 -31.90
C GLU A 174 -4.30 83.81 -30.96
N CYS A 175 -4.15 82.49 -31.06
CA CYS A 175 -4.86 81.57 -30.18
C CYS A 175 -4.09 81.41 -28.87
N ARG A 176 -4.69 81.85 -27.76
CA ARG A 176 -4.08 81.79 -26.44
C ARG A 176 -4.70 80.67 -25.60
N GLN A 177 -3.87 79.67 -25.31
CA GLN A 177 -4.14 78.57 -24.37
C GLN A 177 -4.78 79.05 -23.06
N THR A 178 -5.88 78.41 -22.66
CA THR A 178 -6.62 78.68 -21.42
C THR A 178 -6.25 77.71 -20.30
N ASN A 179 -6.08 76.42 -20.63
CA ASN A 179 -5.72 75.37 -19.68
C ASN A 179 -4.19 75.21 -19.60
N THR A 180 -3.60 75.25 -18.41
CA THR A 180 -2.18 74.93 -18.20
C THR A 180 -1.98 73.43 -17.91
N PRO A 181 -0.81 72.86 -18.26
CA PRO A 181 -0.37 71.54 -17.77
C PRO A 181 -0.63 71.32 -16.28
N LYS A 182 -0.99 70.08 -15.93
CA LYS A 182 -1.17 69.60 -14.57
C LYS A 182 -0.28 68.36 -14.34
N THR A 183 -0.68 67.50 -13.40
CA THR A 183 -0.16 66.14 -13.25
C THR A 183 -1.26 65.19 -13.74
N GLU A 184 -0.90 64.14 -14.47
CA GLU A 184 -1.83 63.13 -14.98
C GLU A 184 -2.78 62.61 -13.88
N GLU A 185 -4.07 62.56 -14.21
CA GLU A 185 -5.09 61.81 -13.47
C GLU A 185 -5.57 60.65 -14.37
N CYS A 186 -5.93 59.50 -13.79
CA CYS A 186 -6.40 58.33 -14.55
C CYS A 186 -7.82 58.59 -15.12
N ASN A 187 -7.93 59.37 -16.19
CA ASN A 187 -9.18 59.94 -16.70
C ASN A 187 -9.34 59.87 -18.24
N ASN A 188 -8.38 59.31 -18.99
CA ASN A 188 -8.33 59.26 -20.46
C ASN A 188 -8.16 60.66 -21.11
N ILE A 189 -7.48 61.57 -20.44
CA ILE A 189 -7.12 62.89 -20.96
C ILE A 189 -5.65 63.12 -20.61
N ASP A 190 -4.94 63.64 -21.60
CA ASP A 190 -3.60 64.22 -21.47
C ASP A 190 -3.71 65.55 -20.69
N ASP A 191 -3.40 65.51 -19.40
CA ASP A 191 -3.51 66.62 -18.43
C ASP A 191 -2.17 67.39 -18.30
N ASP A 192 -1.04 66.69 -18.49
CA ASP A 192 0.35 67.20 -18.51
C ASP A 192 0.72 67.89 -19.85
N CYS A 193 0.14 67.45 -20.97
CA CYS A 193 0.34 67.97 -22.33
C CYS A 193 1.67 67.60 -23.02
N ASP A 194 2.36 66.51 -22.64
CA ASP A 194 3.49 65.95 -23.41
C ASP A 194 3.07 65.24 -24.71
N GLY A 195 1.82 64.76 -24.79
CA GLY A 195 1.27 64.01 -25.92
C GLY A 195 1.05 62.50 -25.71
N GLN A 196 1.24 62.01 -24.49
CA GLN A 196 0.80 60.70 -24.00
C GLN A 196 -0.55 60.83 -23.25
N ILE A 197 -1.07 59.74 -22.68
CA ILE A 197 -2.37 59.72 -21.96
C ILE A 197 -2.29 58.67 -20.84
N ASP A 198 -2.57 59.08 -19.60
CA ASP A 198 -2.55 58.24 -18.39
C ASP A 198 -1.18 57.55 -18.11
N GLU A 199 -0.05 58.06 -18.60
CA GLU A 199 1.24 57.32 -18.53
C GLU A 199 1.89 57.28 -17.14
N GLU A 200 2.69 56.22 -16.92
CA GLU A 200 3.33 55.83 -15.65
C GLU A 200 2.42 55.72 -14.40
N LEU A 201 1.13 56.04 -14.49
CA LEU A 201 0.15 56.00 -13.41
C LEU A 201 -0.04 54.59 -12.83
N LYS A 202 0.25 54.46 -11.53
CA LYS A 202 0.17 53.23 -10.73
C LYS A 202 -0.47 53.51 -9.37
N GLN A 203 -1.25 52.56 -8.86
CA GLN A 203 -1.77 52.59 -7.49
C GLN A 203 -1.75 51.21 -6.81
N ASP A 204 -1.69 51.24 -5.48
CA ASP A 204 -1.96 50.10 -4.60
C ASP A 204 -3.41 49.61 -4.77
N CYS A 205 -3.63 48.29 -4.78
CA CYS A 205 -4.97 47.71 -4.88
C CYS A 205 -5.10 46.43 -4.04
N TYR A 206 -6.33 46.12 -3.61
CA TYR A 206 -6.66 44.86 -2.93
C TYR A 206 -8.15 44.56 -3.09
N SER A 207 -8.49 43.39 -3.65
CA SER A 207 -9.88 42.95 -3.89
C SER A 207 -10.44 42.03 -2.80
N GLY A 208 -9.60 41.62 -1.84
CA GLY A 208 -10.02 40.82 -0.69
C GLY A 208 -10.72 41.63 0.42
N PRO A 209 -11.29 40.96 1.45
CA PRO A 209 -11.87 41.63 2.61
C PRO A 209 -10.83 42.50 3.34
N SER A 210 -11.13 43.76 3.64
CA SER A 210 -10.14 44.71 4.19
C SER A 210 -9.53 44.32 5.56
N GLN A 211 -10.07 43.32 6.25
CA GLN A 211 -9.51 42.77 7.48
C GLN A 211 -8.42 41.70 7.25
N THR A 212 -8.30 41.15 6.04
CA THR A 212 -7.26 40.16 5.69
C THR A 212 -6.04 40.79 5.00
N GLU A 213 -6.07 42.11 4.75
CA GLU A 213 -5.00 42.82 4.05
C GLU A 213 -3.70 42.81 4.87
N GLY A 214 -2.63 42.19 4.34
CA GLY A 214 -1.35 42.07 5.03
C GLY A 214 -1.30 40.98 6.10
N ILE A 215 -2.33 40.14 6.22
CA ILE A 215 -2.36 38.99 7.13
C ILE A 215 -1.99 37.71 6.37
N GLY A 216 -1.19 36.84 6.99
CA GLY A 216 -0.82 35.54 6.42
C GLY A 216 -0.07 35.65 5.09
N THR A 217 -0.62 35.06 4.04
CA THR A 217 -0.10 35.20 2.66
C THR A 217 -0.64 36.42 1.92
N CYS A 218 -1.69 37.06 2.44
CA CYS A 218 -2.43 38.09 1.72
C CYS A 218 -1.69 39.41 1.63
N LYS A 219 -1.74 40.02 0.44
CA LYS A 219 -1.08 41.28 0.14
C LYS A 219 -1.76 42.04 -0.97
N LYS A 220 -1.57 43.36 -0.96
CA LYS A 220 -1.89 44.27 -2.07
C LYS A 220 -1.21 43.81 -3.37
N GLY A 221 -1.84 44.13 -4.49
CA GLY A 221 -1.24 44.18 -5.81
C GLY A 221 -1.02 45.63 -6.26
N GLU A 222 -0.63 45.77 -7.51
CA GLU A 222 -0.49 47.06 -8.20
C GLU A 222 -1.48 47.12 -9.39
N GLN A 223 -2.19 48.23 -9.54
CA GLN A 223 -2.95 48.57 -10.74
C GLN A 223 -2.21 49.65 -11.53
N THR A 224 -1.99 49.43 -12.82
CA THR A 224 -1.63 50.49 -13.77
C THR A 224 -2.91 51.11 -14.36
N CYS A 225 -2.92 52.41 -14.63
CA CYS A 225 -3.95 53.01 -15.47
C CYS A 225 -3.71 52.67 -16.95
N THR A 226 -4.77 52.59 -17.75
CA THR A 226 -4.70 52.64 -19.22
C THR A 226 -6.06 53.10 -19.75
N ALA A 227 -6.11 54.22 -20.47
CA ALA A 227 -7.33 54.76 -21.07
C ALA A 227 -8.43 55.05 -20.02
N GLY A 228 -8.08 55.87 -19.01
CA GLY A 228 -8.94 56.33 -17.93
C GLY A 228 -9.48 55.25 -17.00
N LYS A 229 -8.81 54.09 -16.97
CA LYS A 229 -9.24 52.90 -16.21
C LYS A 229 -8.06 52.21 -15.57
N TRP A 230 -8.15 52.02 -14.26
CA TRP A 230 -7.28 51.11 -13.53
C TRP A 230 -7.52 49.67 -13.99
N GLY A 231 -6.43 48.95 -14.30
CA GLY A 231 -6.47 47.57 -14.80
C GLY A 231 -6.89 46.53 -13.75
N LEU A 232 -6.59 45.26 -14.01
CA LEU A 232 -6.70 44.22 -12.98
C LEU A 232 -5.63 44.42 -11.90
N CYS A 233 -5.95 44.06 -10.65
CA CYS A 233 -5.01 44.16 -9.54
C CYS A 233 -3.89 43.11 -9.69
N SER A 234 -2.71 43.55 -10.12
CA SER A 234 -1.63 42.67 -10.53
C SER A 234 -0.78 42.26 -9.33
N GLY A 235 -0.66 40.95 -9.12
CA GLY A 235 0.19 40.40 -8.05
C GLY A 235 -0.39 40.52 -6.64
N GLU A 236 -1.67 40.82 -6.47
CA GLU A 236 -2.34 40.64 -5.16
C GLU A 236 -2.40 39.17 -4.75
N VAL A 237 -2.61 38.92 -3.46
CA VAL A 237 -2.97 37.61 -2.91
C VAL A 237 -4.15 37.81 -1.99
N ILE A 238 -5.29 37.21 -2.34
CA ILE A 238 -6.56 37.29 -1.60
C ILE A 238 -6.86 35.95 -0.91
N PRO A 239 -7.68 35.92 0.15
CA PRO A 239 -7.96 34.72 0.93
C PRO A 239 -8.37 33.52 0.07
N GLN A 240 -7.71 32.39 0.29
CA GLN A 240 -8.03 31.10 -0.32
C GLN A 240 -8.66 30.17 0.71
N SER A 241 -9.00 28.94 0.29
CA SER A 241 -9.32 27.88 1.25
C SER A 241 -8.02 27.33 1.86
N GLU A 242 -7.95 27.32 3.19
CA GLU A 242 -6.80 26.82 3.95
C GLU A 242 -6.37 25.40 3.51
N VAL A 243 -5.07 25.20 3.32
CA VAL A 243 -4.46 23.89 3.04
C VAL A 243 -3.23 23.68 3.91
N CYS A 244 -2.99 22.44 4.35
CA CYS A 244 -1.88 22.11 5.24
C CYS A 244 -0.52 22.36 4.57
N ASN A 245 0.07 23.55 4.77
CA ASN A 245 1.29 23.98 4.10
C ASN A 245 2.21 24.89 4.95
N GLY A 246 1.79 25.28 6.16
CA GLY A 246 2.61 26.07 7.08
C GLY A 246 2.50 27.58 6.87
N LYS A 247 1.43 28.02 6.20
CA LYS A 247 1.04 29.41 6.02
C LYS A 247 -0.42 29.58 6.43
N ASP A 248 -0.84 30.84 6.42
CA ASP A 248 -2.20 31.31 6.64
C ASP A 248 -2.72 31.74 5.26
N ASP A 249 -3.38 30.80 4.56
CA ASP A 249 -3.84 30.96 3.17
C ASP A 249 -5.26 31.57 3.12
N ASP A 250 -6.10 31.32 4.14
CA ASP A 250 -7.37 32.03 4.32
C ASP A 250 -7.19 33.43 4.98
N CYS A 251 -5.97 33.75 5.41
CA CYS A 251 -5.53 35.04 5.92
C CYS A 251 -6.31 35.53 7.15
N ASN A 252 -6.78 34.61 8.00
CA ASN A 252 -7.48 34.91 9.26
C ASN A 252 -6.53 35.28 10.41
N GLY A 253 -5.23 34.97 10.29
CA GLY A 253 -4.22 35.14 11.34
C GLY A 253 -3.85 33.85 12.08
N ILE A 254 -4.36 32.69 11.64
CA ILE A 254 -4.11 31.37 12.24
C ILE A 254 -3.68 30.36 11.16
N ILE A 255 -2.38 30.05 11.16
CA ILE A 255 -1.74 29.05 10.29
C ILE A 255 -2.30 27.63 10.56
N ASP A 256 -2.65 26.91 9.48
CA ASP A 256 -3.10 25.51 9.43
C ASP A 256 -4.33 25.19 10.32
N GLN A 257 -5.36 26.05 10.36
CA GLN A 257 -6.45 25.90 11.34
C GLN A 257 -7.28 24.60 11.22
N SER A 258 -7.22 23.75 12.25
CA SER A 258 -7.63 22.33 12.19
C SER A 258 -9.15 22.05 12.15
N TYR A 259 -9.99 23.08 12.10
CA TYR A 259 -11.47 22.98 12.15
C TYR A 259 -12.16 23.23 10.80
N ALA A 260 -11.41 23.67 9.78
CA ALA A 260 -11.86 23.77 8.38
C ALA A 260 -11.97 22.37 7.72
N PRO A 261 -12.61 22.21 6.54
CA PRO A 261 -12.98 20.88 6.01
C PRO A 261 -11.78 20.03 5.58
N LYS A 262 -11.25 19.26 6.54
CA LYS A 262 -10.37 18.10 6.36
C LYS A 262 -9.12 18.38 5.51
N LEU A 263 -8.28 19.30 6.01
CA LEU A 263 -6.96 19.70 5.47
C LEU A 263 -6.03 18.54 5.04
N CYS A 264 -6.23 17.33 5.58
CA CYS A 264 -5.43 16.14 5.32
C CYS A 264 -6.29 14.91 4.98
N PRO A 265 -5.72 13.92 4.28
CA PRO A 265 -6.29 12.58 4.12
C PRO A 265 -6.80 11.93 5.42
N ALA A 266 -7.63 10.90 5.30
CA ALA A 266 -8.11 10.15 6.46
C ALA A 266 -6.95 9.52 7.28
N ASN A 267 -7.06 9.55 8.61
CA ASN A 267 -6.04 9.13 9.58
C ASN A 267 -4.74 9.99 9.57
N GLN A 268 -4.84 11.26 9.13
CA GLN A 268 -3.77 12.25 9.24
C GLN A 268 -4.28 13.54 9.90
N THR A 269 -3.40 14.24 10.60
CA THR A 269 -3.62 15.57 11.19
C THR A 269 -2.60 16.54 10.61
N CYS A 270 -2.98 17.79 10.34
CA CYS A 270 -2.00 18.81 9.99
C CYS A 270 -1.25 19.27 11.25
N GLU A 271 0.08 19.31 11.19
CA GLU A 271 0.90 19.98 12.21
C GLU A 271 2.07 20.68 11.51
N THR A 272 2.18 22.01 11.68
CA THR A 272 3.26 22.84 11.11
C THR A 272 3.48 22.62 9.60
N GLY A 273 2.40 22.70 8.82
CA GLY A 273 2.41 22.56 7.36
C GLY A 273 2.64 21.16 6.82
N VAL A 274 2.55 20.11 7.66
CA VAL A 274 2.71 18.72 7.24
C VAL A 274 1.57 17.86 7.75
N CYS A 275 0.94 17.09 6.85
CA CYS A 275 -0.02 16.06 7.22
C CYS A 275 0.70 14.85 7.84
N LEU A 276 0.68 14.75 9.17
CA LEU A 276 1.28 13.66 9.93
C LEU A 276 0.27 12.54 10.18
N VAL A 277 0.74 11.28 10.10
CA VAL A 277 -0.07 10.09 10.37
C VAL A 277 -0.36 9.99 11.87
N GLN A 278 -1.61 9.68 12.22
CA GLN A 278 -2.03 9.41 13.61
C GLN A 278 -1.56 8.03 14.08
N CYS A 279 -1.04 7.96 15.31
CA CYS A 279 -0.44 6.77 15.91
C CYS A 279 -0.78 6.62 17.40
N LYS A 280 -0.47 5.45 17.95
CA LYS A 280 -0.51 5.12 19.39
C LYS A 280 0.83 4.59 19.88
N GLU A 281 1.56 3.88 19.01
CA GLU A 281 2.92 3.39 19.26
C GLU A 281 3.79 3.58 18.02
N ASP A 282 5.12 3.50 18.17
CA ASP A 282 6.06 3.74 17.06
C ASP A 282 5.80 2.81 15.86
N ALA A 283 5.30 1.59 16.10
CA ALA A 283 4.99 0.61 15.07
C ALA A 283 3.91 1.05 14.06
N ASP A 284 3.04 2.01 14.42
CA ASP A 284 2.05 2.61 13.51
C ASP A 284 2.71 3.50 12.44
N CYS A 285 3.96 3.93 12.66
CA CYS A 285 4.57 5.03 11.92
C CYS A 285 5.43 4.62 10.71
N PRO A 286 5.49 5.46 9.65
CA PRO A 286 6.40 5.26 8.53
C PRO A 286 7.89 5.19 8.91
N ASN A 287 8.70 4.65 8.00
CA ASN A 287 10.15 4.52 8.20
C ASN A 287 10.82 5.87 8.54
N LYS A 288 11.68 5.89 9.58
CA LYS A 288 12.36 7.06 10.15
C LYS A 288 11.47 8.11 10.85
N THR A 289 10.20 7.81 11.10
CA THR A 289 9.39 8.54 12.07
C THR A 289 9.12 7.69 13.31
N ASN A 290 8.70 8.32 14.40
CA ASN A 290 8.28 7.67 15.64
C ASN A 290 7.06 8.39 16.23
N CYS A 291 6.31 7.74 17.11
CA CYS A 291 5.04 8.25 17.62
C CYS A 291 5.26 9.24 18.77
N GLN A 292 5.10 10.53 18.47
CA GLN A 292 5.25 11.62 19.44
C GLN A 292 3.91 12.34 19.60
N ASN A 293 3.35 12.31 20.82
CA ASN A 293 2.05 12.93 21.15
C ASN A 293 0.88 12.47 20.25
N GLY A 294 0.93 11.23 19.75
CA GLY A 294 -0.10 10.65 18.88
C GLY A 294 0.07 10.96 17.38
N LEU A 295 1.18 11.59 16.97
CA LEU A 295 1.53 11.84 15.57
C LEU A 295 2.92 11.29 15.22
N CYS A 296 3.08 10.79 13.99
CA CYS A 296 4.33 10.23 13.50
C CYS A 296 5.31 11.32 13.08
N LYS A 297 6.28 11.64 13.93
CA LYS A 297 7.28 12.71 13.73
C LYS A 297 8.65 12.15 13.34
N SER A 298 9.40 12.87 12.51
CA SER A 298 10.77 12.49 12.17
C SER A 298 11.70 12.61 13.37
N PHE A 299 12.51 11.60 13.65
CA PHE A 299 13.56 11.65 14.68
C PHE A 299 14.96 11.73 14.06
N THR A 300 15.86 12.44 14.73
CA THR A 300 17.28 12.52 14.38
C THR A 300 18.12 11.78 15.40
N CYS A 301 19.04 10.94 14.91
CA CYS A 301 19.99 10.25 15.76
C CYS A 301 21.24 11.09 15.95
N GLN A 302 21.79 11.11 17.17
CA GLN A 302 23.10 11.71 17.40
C GLN A 302 24.20 10.77 16.89
N SER A 303 25.18 11.34 16.20
CA SER A 303 26.36 10.63 15.68
C SER A 303 27.06 9.88 16.82
N PRO A 304 27.45 8.59 16.63
CA PRO A 304 27.56 7.86 15.36
C PRO A 304 26.29 7.09 14.92
N LEU A 305 25.17 7.18 15.63
CA LEU A 305 24.00 6.35 15.37
C LEU A 305 23.24 6.79 14.10
N GLN A 306 22.73 5.83 13.32
CA GLN A 306 21.91 6.07 12.14
C GLN A 306 20.43 5.80 12.44
N ALA A 307 19.54 6.63 11.88
CA ALA A 307 18.09 6.43 11.95
C ALA A 307 17.65 5.27 11.04
N CYS A 308 17.26 4.17 11.67
CA CYS A 308 16.57 3.05 11.02
C CYS A 308 15.06 3.18 11.26
N VAL A 309 14.28 2.12 11.02
CA VAL A 309 12.83 2.15 11.31
C VAL A 309 12.65 2.14 12.83
N HIS A 310 11.95 3.15 13.34
CA HIS A 310 11.57 3.37 14.75
C HIS A 310 12.71 3.50 15.79
N THR A 311 13.98 3.37 15.40
CA THR A 311 15.10 3.44 16.36
C THR A 311 16.44 3.88 15.75
N CYS A 312 17.36 4.33 16.63
CA CYS A 312 18.74 4.69 16.32
C CYS A 312 19.67 3.49 16.51
N ILE A 313 20.36 3.07 15.45
CA ILE A 313 21.27 1.92 15.46
C ILE A 313 22.70 2.35 15.20
N ASP A 314 23.66 1.79 15.94
CA ASP A 314 25.08 1.88 15.61
C ASP A 314 25.41 0.97 14.42
N VAL A 315 25.39 1.53 13.21
CA VAL A 315 25.73 0.83 11.97
C VAL A 315 27.23 0.47 11.87
N SER A 316 28.08 0.96 12.77
CA SER A 316 29.51 0.65 12.77
C SER A 316 29.85 -0.68 13.47
N SER A 317 28.96 -1.16 14.35
CA SER A 317 29.15 -2.37 15.18
C SER A 317 27.97 -3.36 15.17
N ASN A 318 26.76 -2.95 14.80
CA ASN A 318 25.59 -3.83 14.75
C ASN A 318 25.62 -4.77 13.52
N ALA A 319 25.72 -6.08 13.77
CA ALA A 319 25.77 -7.11 12.73
C ALA A 319 24.50 -7.27 11.88
N GLU A 320 23.34 -6.74 12.31
CA GLU A 320 22.08 -6.75 11.56
C GLU A 320 21.87 -5.47 10.71
N HIS A 321 22.69 -4.44 10.93
CA HIS A 321 22.60 -3.11 10.31
C HIS A 321 23.99 -2.56 9.91
N CYS A 322 24.89 -3.40 9.43
CA CYS A 322 26.29 -3.05 9.23
C CYS A 322 26.50 -2.11 8.03
N GLY A 323 27.01 -0.91 8.29
CA GLY A 323 27.24 0.15 7.30
C GLY A 323 25.97 0.84 6.78
N ALA A 324 24.81 0.18 6.84
CA ALA A 324 23.51 0.80 6.68
C ALA A 324 22.41 -0.05 7.33
N CYS A 325 21.27 0.57 7.64
CA CYS A 325 20.10 -0.13 8.15
C CYS A 325 19.70 -1.33 7.27
N TYR A 326 19.46 -2.50 7.90
CA TYR A 326 19.08 -3.77 7.25
C TYR A 326 20.14 -4.41 6.34
N GLN A 327 21.39 -3.92 6.35
CA GLN A 327 22.54 -4.63 5.79
C GLN A 327 23.10 -5.60 6.83
N SER A 328 22.52 -6.80 6.89
CA SER A 328 22.98 -7.83 7.83
C SER A 328 24.22 -8.57 7.32
N CYS A 329 25.19 -8.76 8.21
CA CYS A 329 26.33 -9.64 7.99
C CYS A 329 25.90 -11.11 7.98
N SER A 330 26.65 -11.98 7.29
CA SER A 330 26.40 -13.41 7.33
C SER A 330 26.66 -13.98 8.74
N SER A 331 26.16 -15.20 9.02
CA SER A 331 26.27 -15.86 10.34
C SER A 331 27.70 -16.19 10.81
N ILE A 332 28.70 -15.83 10.01
CA ILE A 332 30.13 -16.00 10.25
C ILE A 332 30.89 -14.67 10.20
N GLN A 333 30.19 -13.53 10.16
CA GLN A 333 30.76 -12.21 10.09
C GLN A 333 30.20 -11.30 11.19
N ALA A 334 31.09 -10.55 11.84
CA ALA A 334 30.73 -9.46 12.72
C ALA A 334 30.78 -8.13 11.95
N CYS A 335 30.01 -7.14 12.39
CA CYS A 335 30.23 -5.78 11.91
C CYS A 335 31.41 -5.15 12.64
N SER A 336 32.32 -4.51 11.91
CA SER A 336 33.38 -3.69 12.48
C SER A 336 33.71 -2.54 11.53
N ASN A 337 33.70 -1.31 12.04
CA ASN A 337 33.93 -0.09 11.26
C ASN A 337 33.02 -0.02 10.01
N SER A 338 31.74 -0.33 10.18
CA SER A 338 30.73 -0.32 9.11
C SER A 338 30.95 -1.34 7.97
N ALA A 339 31.78 -2.37 8.20
CA ALA A 339 32.01 -3.46 7.26
C ALA A 339 31.86 -4.84 7.92
N CYS A 340 31.33 -5.82 7.17
CA CYS A 340 31.19 -7.20 7.64
C CYS A 340 32.53 -7.96 7.57
N VAL A 341 33.25 -8.00 8.68
CA VAL A 341 34.52 -8.70 8.84
C VAL A 341 34.30 -10.14 9.32
N CYS A 342 35.25 -11.05 9.06
CA CYS A 342 35.12 -12.44 9.51
C CYS A 342 35.14 -12.55 11.04
N ASP A 343 34.13 -13.17 11.65
CA ASP A 343 34.12 -13.45 13.08
C ASP A 343 34.96 -14.70 13.38
N LEU A 344 36.11 -14.50 14.01
CA LEU A 344 37.05 -15.57 14.34
C LEU A 344 36.61 -16.44 15.54
N ASN A 345 35.48 -16.12 16.19
CA ASN A 345 34.88 -16.98 17.21
C ASN A 345 34.06 -18.11 16.56
N THR A 346 33.21 -17.77 15.59
CA THR A 346 32.37 -18.72 14.85
C THR A 346 33.10 -19.38 13.67
N ALA A 347 33.99 -18.66 12.98
CA ALA A 347 34.58 -19.05 11.70
C ALA A 347 36.11 -18.92 11.64
N GLN A 348 36.70 -19.24 10.48
CA GLN A 348 38.11 -18.98 10.16
C GLN A 348 38.26 -18.41 8.73
N LEU A 349 39.36 -17.69 8.49
CA LEU A 349 39.68 -17.14 7.18
C LEU A 349 40.44 -18.16 6.32
N CYS A 350 39.71 -19.02 5.61
CA CYS A 350 40.29 -20.08 4.78
C CYS A 350 40.57 -19.53 3.36
N ASN A 351 41.85 -19.46 2.98
CA ASN A 351 42.31 -18.89 1.69
C ASN A 351 41.74 -17.48 1.39
N GLY A 352 41.61 -16.64 2.41
CA GLY A 352 41.02 -15.30 2.31
C GLY A 352 39.48 -15.25 2.39
N VAL A 353 38.81 -16.40 2.35
CA VAL A 353 37.34 -16.49 2.45
C VAL A 353 36.93 -16.86 3.87
N CYS A 354 36.05 -16.05 4.47
CA CYS A 354 35.48 -16.39 5.78
C CYS A 354 34.64 -17.67 5.67
N THR A 355 34.93 -18.66 6.52
CA THR A 355 34.44 -20.03 6.38
C THR A 355 34.02 -20.61 7.73
N ASP A 356 32.80 -21.15 7.81
CA ASP A 356 32.29 -21.83 9.00
C ASP A 356 32.99 -23.19 9.23
N VAL A 357 34.07 -23.19 10.01
CA VAL A 357 34.78 -24.43 10.36
C VAL A 357 33.96 -25.34 11.29
N SER A 358 32.79 -24.92 11.77
CA SER A 358 31.91 -25.75 12.60
C SER A 358 31.05 -26.70 11.76
N PHE A 359 30.71 -26.33 10.52
CA PHE A 359 29.79 -27.08 9.65
C PHE A 359 30.21 -27.19 8.16
N ASN A 360 31.42 -26.74 7.78
CA ASN A 360 31.97 -26.89 6.43
C ASN A 360 32.76 -28.21 6.25
N ASP A 361 32.30 -29.10 5.37
CA ASP A 361 32.91 -30.42 5.15
C ASP A 361 34.38 -30.38 4.68
N ALA A 362 34.83 -29.31 4.05
CA ALA A 362 36.21 -29.18 3.53
C ALA A 362 37.17 -28.48 4.51
N ASN A 363 36.66 -27.91 5.60
CA ASN A 363 37.38 -27.05 6.54
C ASN A 363 36.98 -27.35 7.99
N CYS A 364 36.78 -28.62 8.33
CA CYS A 364 36.15 -29.00 9.57
C CYS A 364 37.08 -28.86 10.78
N GLY A 365 36.71 -27.95 11.70
CA GLY A 365 37.49 -27.55 12.87
C GLY A 365 38.67 -26.65 12.56
N THR A 366 39.36 -26.89 11.43
CA THR A 366 40.39 -26.02 10.87
C THR A 366 40.31 -25.99 9.34
N CYS A 367 40.73 -24.86 8.74
CA CYS A 367 40.86 -24.73 7.30
C CYS A 367 41.63 -25.91 6.66
N GLY A 368 41.11 -26.43 5.53
CA GLY A 368 41.67 -27.57 4.80
C GLY A 368 41.39 -28.97 5.37
N THR A 369 40.90 -29.09 6.62
CA THR A 369 40.54 -30.39 7.22
C THR A 369 39.26 -30.94 6.59
N THR A 370 39.39 -31.77 5.55
CA THR A 370 38.25 -32.34 4.84
C THR A 370 37.71 -33.61 5.52
N CYS A 371 36.39 -33.67 5.73
CA CYS A 371 35.70 -34.86 6.21
C CYS A 371 35.59 -35.92 5.11
N THR A 372 36.22 -37.06 5.34
CA THR A 372 36.25 -38.20 4.41
C THR A 372 35.18 -39.24 4.73
N ASN A 373 35.02 -40.24 3.85
CA ASN A 373 34.11 -41.38 4.02
C ASN A 373 32.62 -41.00 4.20
N GLY A 374 32.18 -39.89 3.60
CA GLY A 374 30.78 -39.43 3.65
C GLY A 374 30.37 -38.76 4.97
N LYS A 375 31.33 -38.50 5.88
CA LYS A 375 31.10 -37.70 7.08
C LYS A 375 30.90 -36.23 6.72
N LEU A 376 30.08 -35.57 7.53
CA LEU A 376 29.76 -34.15 7.42
C LEU A 376 30.45 -33.41 8.57
N CYS A 377 30.76 -32.14 8.39
CA CYS A 377 31.28 -31.37 9.53
C CYS A 377 30.16 -31.02 10.51
N PHE A 378 30.37 -31.28 11.80
CA PHE A 378 29.45 -30.92 12.86
C PHE A 378 30.20 -30.54 14.14
N GLN A 379 29.98 -29.31 14.62
CA GLN A 379 30.66 -28.75 15.79
C GLN A 379 32.18 -28.97 15.76
N LYS A 380 32.81 -28.56 14.64
CA LYS A 380 34.28 -28.61 14.45
C LYS A 380 34.86 -30.04 14.45
N LYS A 381 34.03 -31.07 14.19
CA LYS A 381 34.41 -32.49 14.12
C LYS A 381 33.68 -33.21 12.97
N CYS A 382 34.37 -34.14 12.31
CA CYS A 382 33.76 -34.95 11.25
C CYS A 382 32.82 -36.02 11.84
N SER A 383 31.52 -35.82 11.61
CA SER A 383 30.41 -36.55 12.20
C SER A 383 29.53 -37.13 11.11
N ASP A 384 28.96 -38.31 11.34
CA ASP A 384 27.94 -38.87 10.46
C ASP A 384 26.57 -38.19 10.68
N SER A 385 26.45 -37.29 11.67
CA SER A 385 25.21 -36.77 12.25
C SER A 385 25.24 -35.24 12.46
N TRP A 386 24.11 -34.55 12.27
CA TRP A 386 23.94 -33.12 12.59
C TRP A 386 22.57 -32.78 13.17
N ALA A 387 22.47 -31.64 13.85
CA ALA A 387 21.23 -31.01 14.31
C ALA A 387 21.31 -29.47 14.21
N ARG A 388 20.17 -28.79 14.21
CA ARG A 388 20.02 -27.34 14.44
C ARG A 388 18.75 -27.10 15.27
N ASP A 389 18.81 -26.09 16.12
CA ASP A 389 17.67 -25.52 16.83
C ASP A 389 16.93 -24.48 15.98
N ILE A 390 15.71 -24.17 16.39
CA ILE A 390 14.83 -23.14 15.82
C ILE A 390 14.17 -22.44 17.00
N ILE A 391 14.52 -21.16 17.21
CA ILE A 391 14.02 -20.40 18.36
C ILE A 391 12.61 -19.89 18.03
N LEU A 392 11.60 -20.36 18.74
CA LEU A 392 10.19 -20.04 18.50
C LEU A 392 9.70 -19.03 19.54
N GLY A 393 9.48 -17.79 19.11
CA GLY A 393 8.88 -16.73 19.91
C GLY A 393 7.38 -16.94 20.05
N ARG A 394 6.98 -17.48 21.21
CA ARG A 394 5.59 -17.82 21.54
C ARG A 394 4.96 -16.81 22.51
N THR A 395 3.66 -16.67 22.42
CA THR A 395 2.79 -16.06 23.44
C THR A 395 1.81 -17.09 24.02
N SER A 396 1.56 -18.22 23.35
CA SER A 396 0.73 -19.32 23.83
C SER A 396 1.40 -20.71 23.69
N VAL A 397 0.77 -21.73 24.29
CA VAL A 397 1.21 -23.14 24.25
C VAL A 397 0.46 -23.98 23.20
N LEU A 398 -0.46 -23.41 22.42
CA LEU A 398 -1.57 -24.20 21.85
C LEU A 398 -1.53 -24.48 20.33
N THR A 399 -0.81 -23.72 19.52
CA THR A 399 -0.90 -23.84 18.03
C THR A 399 0.43 -23.88 17.28
N THR A 400 1.50 -23.32 17.84
CA THR A 400 2.81 -23.18 17.16
C THR A 400 3.57 -24.48 17.09
N GLY A 401 4.24 -24.75 15.96
CA GLY A 401 5.06 -25.95 15.82
C GLY A 401 5.52 -26.29 14.41
N LEU A 402 6.43 -27.26 14.34
CA LEU A 402 6.82 -27.92 13.11
C LEU A 402 5.82 -29.03 12.78
N THR A 403 5.43 -29.17 11.52
CA THR A 403 4.39 -30.12 11.09
C THR A 403 4.90 -31.17 10.12
N SER A 404 5.89 -30.81 9.29
CA SER A 404 6.31 -31.63 8.16
C SER A 404 7.77 -31.43 7.80
N ILE A 405 8.37 -32.49 7.25
CA ILE A 405 9.73 -32.50 6.72
C ILE A 405 9.74 -33.27 5.40
N THR A 406 10.51 -32.80 4.43
CA THR A 406 10.83 -33.55 3.22
C THR A 406 12.29 -33.32 2.82
N VAL A 407 12.84 -34.17 1.97
CA VAL A 407 14.26 -34.13 1.57
C VAL A 407 14.33 -34.35 0.07
N ASP A 408 14.97 -33.43 -0.65
CA ASP A 408 15.10 -33.54 -2.10
C ASP A 408 16.17 -34.55 -2.54
N VAL A 409 16.25 -34.81 -3.85
CA VAL A 409 17.22 -35.74 -4.47
C VAL A 409 18.68 -35.35 -4.20
N GLN A 410 18.97 -34.09 -3.87
CA GLN A 410 20.32 -33.60 -3.54
C GLN A 410 20.65 -33.76 -2.04
N GLY A 411 19.67 -34.18 -1.23
CA GLY A 411 19.80 -34.31 0.22
C GLY A 411 19.50 -33.02 0.99
N ASN A 412 19.04 -31.95 0.34
CA ASN A 412 18.62 -30.74 1.04
C ASN A 412 17.35 -31.01 1.84
N THR A 413 17.28 -30.50 3.06
CA THR A 413 16.14 -30.71 3.98
C THR A 413 15.19 -29.52 3.91
N TYR A 414 13.89 -29.77 3.88
CA TYR A 414 12.86 -28.74 3.91
C TYR A 414 11.89 -29.01 5.05
N ILE A 415 11.59 -27.99 5.86
CA ILE A 415 10.67 -28.08 6.99
C ILE A 415 9.54 -27.06 6.86
N GLY A 416 8.34 -27.48 7.28
CA GLY A 416 7.14 -26.65 7.29
C GLY A 416 6.48 -26.61 8.65
N GLY A 417 5.74 -25.54 8.94
CA GLY A 417 5.03 -25.34 10.19
C GLY A 417 4.35 -23.98 10.28
N ASN A 418 4.07 -23.53 11.50
CA ASN A 418 3.52 -22.22 11.83
C ASN A 418 4.13 -21.63 13.12
N PHE A 419 4.16 -20.30 13.23
CA PHE A 419 4.71 -19.54 14.37
C PHE A 419 3.83 -18.33 14.73
N GLU A 420 3.77 -17.95 16.02
CA GLU A 420 2.94 -16.86 16.56
C GLU A 420 3.59 -15.48 16.35
N LYS A 421 4.64 -15.16 17.15
CA LYS A 421 5.26 -13.83 17.16
C LYS A 421 6.54 -13.79 16.33
N SER A 422 7.44 -14.75 16.55
CA SER A 422 8.68 -14.87 15.79
C SER A 422 9.18 -16.31 15.67
N ALA A 423 10.03 -16.56 14.68
CA ALA A 423 10.74 -17.82 14.52
C ALA A 423 12.13 -17.56 13.91
N THR A 424 13.18 -17.96 14.61
CA THR A 424 14.58 -17.70 14.24
C THR A 424 15.28 -18.98 13.80
N PHE A 425 15.87 -18.94 12.61
CA PHE A 425 16.50 -20.05 11.89
C PHE A 425 17.96 -19.68 11.63
N GLY A 426 18.85 -19.98 12.59
CA GLY A 426 20.20 -19.41 12.60
C GLY A 426 20.11 -17.89 12.70
N ASN A 427 20.68 -17.15 11.74
CA ASN A 427 20.63 -15.68 11.71
C ASN A 427 19.38 -15.10 11.02
N THR A 428 18.46 -15.92 10.49
CA THR A 428 17.22 -15.40 9.88
C THR A 428 16.06 -15.46 10.87
N THR A 429 15.67 -14.30 11.41
CA THR A 429 14.46 -14.16 12.23
C THR A 429 13.27 -13.76 11.37
N LEU A 430 12.21 -14.57 11.40
CA LEU A 430 10.88 -14.18 10.94
C LEU A 430 10.10 -13.53 12.09
N THR A 431 9.32 -12.50 11.77
CA THR A 431 8.35 -11.86 12.68
C THR A 431 6.99 -11.74 11.99
N THR A 432 5.92 -11.60 12.78
CA THR A 432 4.60 -11.14 12.29
C THR A 432 4.43 -9.65 12.65
N LEU A 433 3.78 -8.88 11.76
CA LEU A 433 3.56 -7.43 11.99
C LEU A 433 2.41 -7.19 12.98
N ASN A 434 1.37 -8.03 12.91
CA ASN A 434 0.31 -8.11 13.90
C ASN A 434 0.51 -9.39 14.72
N PHE A 435 0.06 -9.41 15.97
CA PHE A 435 0.06 -10.63 16.80
C PHE A 435 -0.98 -11.64 16.29
N ASP A 436 -0.58 -12.50 15.35
CA ASP A 436 -1.42 -13.62 14.93
C ASP A 436 -1.39 -14.73 15.99
N MET A 437 -2.41 -14.72 16.86
CA MET A 437 -2.57 -15.71 17.94
C MET A 437 -2.80 -17.15 17.42
N TYR A 438 -3.04 -17.34 16.13
CA TYR A 438 -3.21 -18.65 15.49
C TYR A 438 -1.97 -19.05 14.68
N GLY A 439 -1.17 -18.07 14.29
CA GLY A 439 0.17 -18.19 13.72
C GLY A 439 0.24 -18.20 12.19
N SER A 440 1.33 -17.62 11.66
CA SER A 440 1.65 -17.62 10.24
C SER A 440 2.50 -18.83 9.83
N ALA A 441 2.36 -19.27 8.57
CA ALA A 441 3.07 -20.40 8.00
C ALA A 441 4.51 -20.03 7.62
N PHE A 442 5.41 -21.00 7.78
CA PHE A 442 6.78 -20.91 7.26
C PHE A 442 7.18 -22.18 6.51
N LEU A 443 8.08 -21.98 5.53
CA LEU A 443 8.84 -23.03 4.84
C LEU A 443 10.33 -22.66 4.91
N ALA A 444 11.15 -23.53 5.48
CA ALA A 444 12.60 -23.34 5.55
C ALA A 444 13.35 -24.44 4.79
N LYS A 445 14.50 -24.09 4.20
CA LYS A 445 15.43 -25.01 3.54
C LYS A 445 16.77 -25.02 4.28
N LEU A 446 17.31 -26.21 4.48
CA LEU A 446 18.69 -26.47 4.86
C LEU A 446 19.40 -27.23 3.75
N ASP A 447 20.72 -27.08 3.63
CA ASP A 447 21.54 -27.97 2.82
C ASP A 447 21.61 -29.39 3.44
N LYS A 448 22.30 -30.31 2.76
CA LYS A 448 22.58 -31.67 3.25
C LYS A 448 23.39 -31.73 4.58
N ASN A 449 24.01 -30.63 4.99
CA ASN A 449 24.85 -30.49 6.19
C ASN A 449 24.12 -29.80 7.35
N GLY A 450 22.86 -29.40 7.13
CA GLY A 450 22.03 -28.69 8.11
C GLY A 450 22.28 -27.19 8.16
N ASN A 451 22.92 -26.58 7.17
CA ASN A 451 23.11 -25.13 7.11
C ASN A 451 21.85 -24.48 6.53
N TRP A 452 21.31 -23.46 7.20
CA TRP A 452 20.15 -22.71 6.73
C TRP A 452 20.46 -21.99 5.41
N LEU A 453 19.69 -22.29 4.35
CA LEU A 453 19.84 -21.68 3.03
C LEU A 453 18.83 -20.56 2.79
N TRP A 454 17.60 -20.74 3.27
CA TRP A 454 16.57 -19.72 3.32
C TRP A 454 15.40 -20.15 4.21
N VAL A 455 14.62 -19.18 4.69
CA VAL A 455 13.28 -19.39 5.22
C VAL A 455 12.32 -18.36 4.62
N LYS A 456 11.08 -18.78 4.33
CA LYS A 456 10.06 -17.96 3.67
C LYS A 456 8.73 -18.11 4.40
N ARG A 457 7.97 -17.02 4.47
CA ARG A 457 6.60 -16.96 5.00
C ARG A 457 5.57 -17.14 3.89
N VAL A 458 4.37 -17.58 4.27
CA VAL A 458 3.15 -17.09 3.62
C VAL A 458 2.78 -15.77 4.32
N VAL A 459 2.39 -14.75 3.56
CA VAL A 459 2.16 -13.39 4.10
C VAL A 459 0.73 -12.92 3.87
N ASN A 460 0.32 -11.84 4.55
CA ASN A 460 -1.01 -11.21 4.44
C ASN A 460 -2.19 -12.14 4.82
N SER A 461 -1.92 -13.20 5.56
CA SER A 461 -2.92 -14.10 6.15
C SER A 461 -2.85 -14.04 7.67
N SER A 462 -3.91 -14.55 8.30
CA SER A 462 -3.90 -15.01 9.69
C SER A 462 -4.29 -16.50 9.73
N ASN A 463 -3.85 -17.22 10.78
CA ASN A 463 -4.13 -18.66 10.95
C ASN A 463 -3.75 -19.47 9.71
N ASP A 464 -2.49 -19.37 9.27
CA ASP A 464 -1.96 -20.12 8.15
C ASP A 464 -0.87 -21.11 8.56
N ARG A 465 -0.92 -22.29 7.94
CA ARG A 465 -0.12 -23.44 8.35
C ARG A 465 0.18 -24.33 7.16
N ILE A 466 1.47 -24.59 6.91
CA ILE A 466 1.88 -25.77 6.13
C ILE A 466 1.68 -26.99 7.02
N ASN A 467 1.01 -28.02 6.51
CA ASN A 467 0.81 -29.31 7.20
C ASN A 467 1.64 -30.43 6.60
N ALA A 468 1.89 -30.37 5.29
CA ALA A 468 2.43 -31.48 4.52
C ALA A 468 3.41 -30.98 3.45
N LEU A 469 4.57 -31.65 3.36
CA LEU A 469 5.59 -31.44 2.35
C LEU A 469 5.91 -32.74 1.59
N THR A 470 6.16 -32.62 0.30
CA THR A 470 6.74 -33.68 -0.53
C THR A 470 7.60 -33.07 -1.63
N SER A 471 8.57 -33.81 -2.16
CA SER A 471 9.50 -33.36 -3.21
C SER A 471 9.40 -34.24 -4.45
N ASP A 472 9.68 -33.69 -5.63
CA ASP A 472 9.89 -34.48 -6.84
C ASP A 472 11.36 -34.80 -7.11
N THR A 473 11.60 -35.62 -8.14
CA THR A 473 12.92 -36.05 -8.60
C THR A 473 13.76 -34.93 -9.23
N GLN A 474 13.20 -33.73 -9.43
CA GLN A 474 13.93 -32.54 -9.88
C GLN A 474 14.30 -31.62 -8.71
N GLY A 475 13.82 -31.91 -7.49
CA GLY A 475 14.01 -31.07 -6.32
C GLY A 475 13.04 -29.87 -6.23
N ASN A 476 11.92 -29.90 -6.96
CA ASN A 476 10.80 -29.01 -6.64
C ASN A 476 10.10 -29.52 -5.38
N ILE A 477 9.56 -28.58 -4.60
CA ILE A 477 8.87 -28.86 -3.33
C ILE A 477 7.40 -28.53 -3.48
N TYR A 478 6.55 -29.41 -2.95
CA TYR A 478 5.11 -29.27 -2.95
C TYR A 478 4.65 -29.16 -1.51
N ALA A 479 3.97 -28.07 -1.19
CA ALA A 479 3.45 -27.77 0.13
C ALA A 479 1.92 -27.76 0.09
N ALA A 480 1.29 -28.30 1.12
CA ALA A 480 -0.15 -28.16 1.33
C ALA A 480 -0.46 -27.93 2.81
N GLY A 481 -1.61 -27.31 3.04
CA GLY A 481 -2.05 -26.89 4.35
C GLY A 481 -3.30 -26.01 4.24
N TYR A 482 -3.41 -25.01 5.10
CA TYR A 482 -4.50 -24.05 5.05
C TYR A 482 -4.05 -22.61 5.37
N PHE A 483 -4.90 -21.65 5.03
CA PHE A 483 -4.76 -20.22 5.36
C PHE A 483 -6.13 -19.60 5.69
N GLY A 484 -6.11 -18.38 6.24
CA GLY A 484 -7.30 -17.57 6.50
C GLY A 484 -7.82 -16.86 5.24
N SER A 485 -7.87 -15.54 5.27
CA SER A 485 -8.13 -14.68 4.10
C SER A 485 -6.89 -13.85 3.75
N GLY A 486 -6.78 -13.36 2.51
CA GLY A 486 -5.74 -12.39 2.10
C GLY A 486 -4.34 -12.94 1.81
N ALA A 487 -4.08 -14.24 2.03
CA ALA A 487 -2.78 -14.88 1.87
C ALA A 487 -2.06 -14.54 0.54
N LYS A 488 -0.72 -14.46 0.58
CA LYS A 488 0.14 -14.34 -0.60
C LYS A 488 1.35 -15.27 -0.50
N PHE A 489 1.65 -15.90 -1.63
CA PHE A 489 2.73 -16.86 -1.82
C PHE A 489 3.78 -16.23 -2.75
N GLY A 490 4.61 -15.34 -2.18
CA GLY A 490 5.37 -14.38 -2.98
C GLY A 490 4.42 -13.46 -3.75
N ASN A 491 4.59 -13.38 -5.08
CA ASN A 491 3.72 -12.56 -5.94
C ASN A 491 2.39 -13.26 -6.31
N ILE A 492 2.18 -14.52 -5.91
CA ILE A 492 0.96 -15.27 -6.24
C ILE A 492 -0.10 -15.01 -5.16
N THR A 493 -1.18 -14.32 -5.54
CA THR A 493 -2.44 -14.33 -4.79
C THR A 493 -3.19 -15.64 -5.11
N PRO A 494 -3.57 -16.44 -4.11
CA PRO A 494 -4.33 -17.67 -4.29
C PRO A 494 -5.80 -17.39 -4.62
N GLY A 495 -6.50 -18.40 -5.14
CA GLY A 495 -7.97 -18.35 -5.29
C GLY A 495 -8.70 -18.40 -3.95
N SER A 496 -10.03 -18.45 -4.00
CA SER A 496 -10.86 -18.59 -2.79
C SER A 496 -10.76 -20.00 -2.18
N GLY A 497 -10.98 -20.08 -0.86
CA GLY A 497 -11.02 -21.34 -0.10
C GLY A 497 -9.76 -21.63 0.70
N ASN A 498 -9.96 -22.09 1.94
CA ASN A 498 -8.93 -22.14 2.99
C ASN A 498 -7.79 -23.13 2.73
N MET A 499 -8.03 -24.26 2.06
CA MET A 499 -6.95 -25.22 1.77
C MET A 499 -6.16 -24.76 0.54
N PHE A 500 -4.83 -24.88 0.62
CA PHE A 500 -3.94 -24.72 -0.53
C PHE A 500 -3.13 -26.00 -0.82
N VAL A 501 -2.75 -26.13 -2.09
CA VAL A 501 -1.64 -26.94 -2.59
C VAL A 501 -0.79 -26.02 -3.46
N ALA A 502 0.53 -26.04 -3.28
CA ALA A 502 1.43 -25.11 -3.94
C ALA A 502 2.75 -25.78 -4.32
N LYS A 503 3.41 -25.28 -5.36
CA LYS A 503 4.73 -25.72 -5.82
C LYS A 503 5.76 -24.61 -5.68
N LEU A 504 6.97 -24.95 -5.25
CA LEU A 504 8.17 -24.13 -5.35
C LEU A 504 9.27 -24.88 -6.12
N ASN A 505 10.16 -24.14 -6.77
CA ASN A 505 11.45 -24.71 -7.21
C ASN A 505 12.44 -24.83 -6.03
N SER A 506 13.60 -25.45 -6.29
CA SER A 506 14.69 -25.64 -5.30
C SER A 506 15.30 -24.33 -4.75
N ASN A 507 15.07 -23.19 -5.42
CA ASN A 507 15.45 -21.84 -4.98
C ASN A 507 14.35 -21.17 -4.10
N GLY A 508 13.24 -21.88 -3.87
CA GLY A 508 12.11 -21.40 -3.08
C GLY A 508 11.28 -20.33 -3.78
N THR A 509 11.30 -20.26 -5.11
CA THR A 509 10.35 -19.43 -5.87
C THR A 509 9.05 -20.20 -6.03
N TRP A 510 7.94 -19.66 -5.53
CA TRP A 510 6.60 -20.20 -5.76
C TRP A 510 6.28 -20.17 -7.27
N LEU A 511 5.85 -21.30 -7.82
CA LEU A 511 5.56 -21.48 -9.26
C LEU A 511 4.06 -21.49 -9.54
N TRP A 512 3.27 -22.11 -8.66
CA TRP A 512 1.81 -22.06 -8.69
C TRP A 512 1.24 -22.34 -7.30
N VAL A 513 0.03 -21.83 -7.06
CA VAL A 513 -0.80 -22.11 -5.88
C VAL A 513 -2.21 -22.41 -6.34
N GLN A 514 -2.83 -23.41 -5.73
CA GLN A 514 -4.13 -23.96 -6.12
C GLN A 514 -4.94 -24.20 -4.86
N THR A 515 -6.14 -23.62 -4.79
CA THR A 515 -6.97 -23.67 -3.59
C THR A 515 -8.12 -24.65 -3.70
N ARG A 516 -8.74 -24.94 -2.55
CA ARG A 516 -10.02 -25.62 -2.48
C ARG A 516 -10.77 -25.19 -1.22
N GLY A 517 -11.98 -24.67 -1.39
CA GLY A 517 -12.88 -24.41 -0.27
C GLY A 517 -13.26 -25.68 0.47
N ASN A 518 -13.68 -25.54 1.74
CA ASN A 518 -14.29 -26.61 2.53
C ASN A 518 -13.46 -27.92 2.63
N THR A 519 -12.12 -27.82 2.59
CA THR A 519 -11.20 -28.96 2.72
C THR A 519 -9.96 -28.58 3.54
N TYR A 520 -9.15 -29.57 3.92
CA TYR A 520 -7.91 -29.44 4.71
C TYR A 520 -6.93 -30.53 4.26
N ALA A 521 -5.69 -30.18 3.91
CA ALA A 521 -4.66 -31.17 3.59
C ALA A 521 -3.90 -31.62 4.86
N SER A 522 -3.73 -32.93 5.04
CA SER A 522 -2.95 -33.52 6.15
C SER A 522 -1.67 -34.20 5.68
N SER A 523 -1.66 -34.83 4.51
CA SER A 523 -0.45 -35.44 3.94
C SER A 523 -0.42 -35.38 2.42
N LEU A 524 0.80 -35.38 1.87
CA LEU A 524 1.10 -35.33 0.44
C LEU A 524 2.05 -36.45 0.02
N LYS A 525 1.96 -36.88 -1.24
CA LYS A 525 3.00 -37.66 -1.94
C LYS A 525 3.08 -37.26 -3.41
N TYR A 526 4.29 -37.08 -3.92
CA TYR A 526 4.56 -37.01 -5.36
C TYR A 526 4.69 -38.41 -5.96
N SER A 527 4.07 -38.65 -7.12
CA SER A 527 4.38 -39.78 -8.01
C SER A 527 3.95 -39.44 -9.44
N ASN A 528 4.72 -39.88 -10.44
CA ASN A 528 4.40 -39.79 -11.87
C ASN A 528 3.82 -38.43 -12.34
N ASN A 529 4.49 -37.32 -12.00
CA ASN A 529 4.07 -35.94 -12.31
C ASN A 529 2.68 -35.56 -11.74
N ALA A 530 2.27 -36.19 -10.64
CA ALA A 530 1.07 -35.86 -9.89
C ALA A 530 1.35 -35.75 -8.38
N ILE A 531 0.58 -34.89 -7.72
CA ILE A 531 0.53 -34.75 -6.26
C ILE A 531 -0.75 -35.41 -5.76
N TYR A 532 -0.58 -36.42 -4.92
CA TYR A 532 -1.65 -37.11 -4.23
C TYR A 532 -1.81 -36.52 -2.83
N ILE A 533 -3.06 -36.33 -2.42
CA ILE A 533 -3.45 -35.60 -1.22
C ILE A 533 -4.37 -36.49 -0.39
N PHE A 534 -4.15 -36.51 0.92
CA PHE A 534 -5.10 -37.03 1.90
C PHE A 534 -5.34 -36.01 3.02
N GLY A 535 -6.57 -35.97 3.53
CA GLY A 535 -7.05 -34.84 4.31
C GLY A 535 -8.50 -34.94 4.74
N LYS A 536 -9.08 -33.78 5.08
CA LYS A 536 -10.46 -33.62 5.58
C LYS A 536 -11.30 -32.72 4.68
N SER A 537 -12.62 -32.88 4.80
CA SER A 537 -13.66 -32.03 4.24
C SER A 537 -14.41 -31.31 5.37
N ALA A 538 -15.09 -30.20 5.08
CA ALA A 538 -15.75 -29.35 6.09
C ALA A 538 -16.80 -30.08 6.94
N SER A 539 -17.40 -31.17 6.45
CA SER A 539 -18.27 -32.04 7.25
C SER A 539 -17.52 -32.96 8.22
N THR A 540 -16.26 -32.67 8.54
CA THR A 540 -15.28 -33.51 9.28
C THR A 540 -14.90 -34.85 8.64
N ASN A 541 -15.46 -35.14 7.47
CA ASN A 541 -15.26 -36.38 6.70
C ASN A 541 -13.94 -36.41 5.94
N LEU A 542 -13.61 -37.55 5.32
CA LEU A 542 -12.38 -37.74 4.55
C LEU A 542 -12.40 -36.99 3.21
N PHE A 543 -11.24 -36.45 2.83
CA PHE A 543 -10.95 -35.94 1.49
C PHE A 543 -9.69 -36.60 0.93
N THR A 544 -9.74 -36.98 -0.35
CA THR A 544 -8.54 -37.33 -1.14
C THR A 544 -8.59 -36.66 -2.50
N GLY A 545 -7.43 -36.30 -3.04
CA GLY A 545 -7.33 -35.60 -4.31
C GLY A 545 -6.04 -35.87 -5.07
N LYS A 546 -6.06 -35.54 -6.36
CA LYS A 546 -4.93 -35.63 -7.28
C LYS A 546 -4.81 -34.34 -8.08
N VAL A 547 -3.62 -33.77 -8.08
CA VAL A 547 -3.26 -32.52 -8.77
C VAL A 547 -2.11 -32.79 -9.74
N ASN A 548 -2.12 -32.17 -10.92
CA ASN A 548 -1.01 -32.24 -11.87
C ASN A 548 0.21 -31.46 -11.31
N ALA A 549 1.36 -32.12 -11.16
CA ALA A 549 2.53 -31.53 -10.51
C ALA A 549 3.29 -30.51 -11.39
N THR A 550 2.98 -30.45 -12.69
CA THR A 550 3.48 -29.41 -13.60
C THR A 550 2.59 -28.17 -13.56
N THR A 551 1.27 -28.31 -13.80
CA THR A 551 0.35 -27.18 -14.03
C THR A 551 -0.44 -26.74 -12.81
N GLY A 552 -0.49 -27.55 -11.74
CA GLY A 552 -1.40 -27.35 -10.62
C GLY A 552 -2.87 -27.71 -10.92
N ALA A 553 -3.21 -28.13 -12.14
CA ALA A 553 -4.59 -28.47 -12.46
C ALA A 553 -5.10 -29.65 -11.61
N TRP A 554 -6.26 -29.47 -10.96
CA TRP A 554 -6.97 -30.54 -10.27
C TRP A 554 -7.39 -31.64 -11.27
N LEU A 555 -6.85 -32.85 -11.11
CA LEU A 555 -7.22 -34.01 -11.93
C LEU A 555 -8.44 -34.72 -11.37
N TRP A 556 -8.54 -34.82 -10.04
CA TRP A 556 -9.77 -35.18 -9.34
C TRP A 556 -9.71 -34.81 -7.85
N GLY A 557 -10.88 -34.73 -7.21
CA GLY A 557 -11.05 -34.70 -5.76
C GLY A 557 -12.27 -35.51 -5.37
N LYS A 558 -12.17 -36.31 -4.32
CA LYS A 558 -13.21 -37.25 -3.87
C LYS A 558 -13.36 -37.15 -2.34
N THR A 559 -14.60 -37.09 -1.88
CA THR A 559 -14.95 -37.21 -0.46
C THR A 559 -15.39 -38.64 -0.16
N ALA A 560 -15.19 -39.07 1.09
CA ALA A 560 -15.61 -40.37 1.62
C ALA A 560 -15.76 -40.29 3.14
N GLY A 561 -16.21 -41.37 3.77
CA GLY A 561 -16.39 -41.45 5.23
C GLY A 561 -17.86 -41.41 5.65
N SER A 562 -18.15 -40.94 6.86
CA SER A 562 -19.44 -41.14 7.53
C SER A 562 -20.35 -39.88 7.51
N LYS A 563 -21.33 -39.81 8.43
CA LYS A 563 -22.08 -38.57 8.77
C LYS A 563 -21.59 -37.96 10.09
N SER A 564 -20.44 -38.40 10.59
CA SER A 564 -19.91 -38.10 11.92
C SER A 564 -18.39 -37.94 11.84
N THR A 565 -17.76 -37.47 12.92
CA THR A 565 -16.32 -37.19 12.94
C THR A 565 -15.48 -38.40 12.55
N ASP A 566 -14.88 -38.32 11.36
CA ASP A 566 -13.89 -39.29 10.90
C ASP A 566 -12.47 -38.85 11.31
N TYR A 567 -11.55 -39.82 11.34
CA TYR A 567 -10.17 -39.69 11.81
C TYR A 567 -9.20 -40.00 10.67
N ILE A 568 -8.40 -39.00 10.30
CA ILE A 568 -7.30 -39.16 9.34
C ILE A 568 -6.22 -40.05 9.97
N GLY A 569 -5.78 -41.07 9.24
CA GLY A 569 -4.52 -41.78 9.52
C GLY A 569 -3.45 -41.30 8.54
N GLU A 570 -3.03 -42.16 7.62
CA GLU A 570 -2.08 -41.82 6.55
C GLU A 570 -2.43 -42.65 5.29
N PHE A 571 -1.78 -42.35 4.15
CA PHE A 571 -1.90 -43.15 2.93
C PHE A 571 -0.57 -43.67 2.40
N GLY A 572 -0.64 -44.65 1.50
CA GLY A 572 0.46 -45.15 0.66
C GLY A 572 0.09 -45.15 -0.82
N LEU A 573 1.06 -45.39 -1.69
CA LEU A 573 0.92 -45.54 -3.14
C LEU A 573 1.58 -46.85 -3.60
N ASP A 574 0.99 -47.54 -4.58
CA ASP A 574 1.68 -48.58 -5.35
C ASP A 574 2.28 -48.04 -6.66
N SER A 575 3.08 -48.86 -7.34
CA SER A 575 3.73 -48.50 -8.63
C SER A 575 2.76 -48.20 -9.77
N SER A 576 1.47 -48.50 -9.60
CA SER A 576 0.39 -48.20 -10.55
C SER A 576 -0.42 -46.96 -10.15
N ASP A 577 0.09 -46.15 -9.22
CA ASP A 577 -0.56 -44.94 -8.69
C ASP A 577 -1.92 -45.19 -7.99
N ASN A 578 -2.19 -46.40 -7.49
CA ASN A 578 -3.34 -46.60 -6.61
C ASN A 578 -2.99 -46.15 -5.20
N LEU A 579 -3.88 -45.38 -4.55
CA LEU A 579 -3.72 -44.95 -3.17
C LEU A 579 -4.35 -46.00 -2.23
N TYR A 580 -3.67 -46.28 -1.13
CA TYR A 580 -4.15 -47.12 -0.04
C TYR A 580 -4.25 -46.24 1.21
N ILE A 581 -5.42 -46.15 1.82
CA ILE A 581 -5.74 -45.15 2.85
C ILE A 581 -6.12 -45.84 4.17
N SER A 582 -5.36 -45.52 5.22
CA SER A 582 -5.58 -45.89 6.62
C SER A 582 -6.35 -44.76 7.32
N CYS A 583 -7.55 -45.03 7.83
CA CYS A 583 -8.37 -44.02 8.50
C CYS A 583 -9.44 -44.63 9.42
N GLY A 584 -9.89 -43.85 10.41
CA GLY A 584 -11.00 -44.21 11.29
C GLY A 584 -12.27 -43.57 10.77
N VAL A 585 -13.34 -44.35 10.58
CA VAL A 585 -14.63 -43.82 10.07
C VAL A 585 -15.79 -44.18 10.97
N GLY A 586 -16.68 -43.20 11.17
CA GLY A 586 -17.90 -43.33 11.95
C GLY A 586 -18.98 -44.22 11.29
N PRO A 587 -20.14 -44.41 11.94
CA PRO A 587 -21.18 -45.35 11.50
C PRO A 587 -21.68 -45.15 10.06
N ASN A 588 -21.95 -46.25 9.37
CA ASN A 588 -22.47 -46.31 8.00
C ASN A 588 -21.64 -45.53 6.95
N ALA A 589 -20.31 -45.64 7.03
CA ALA A 589 -19.39 -44.90 6.17
C ALA A 589 -19.46 -45.34 4.69
N LYS A 590 -19.26 -44.38 3.77
CA LYS A 590 -19.35 -44.57 2.31
C LYS A 590 -18.07 -44.15 1.59
N PHE A 591 -17.73 -44.92 0.55
CA PHE A 591 -16.56 -44.75 -0.31
C PHE A 591 -17.03 -44.89 -1.76
N GLY A 592 -17.59 -43.81 -2.32
CA GLY A 592 -18.33 -43.85 -3.58
C GLY A 592 -19.60 -44.72 -3.46
N SER A 593 -19.70 -45.75 -4.30
CA SER A 593 -20.77 -46.75 -4.25
C SER A 593 -20.64 -47.74 -3.08
N ILE A 594 -19.44 -47.91 -2.52
CA ILE A 594 -19.17 -48.85 -1.44
C ILE A 594 -19.74 -48.28 -0.13
N SER A 595 -20.55 -49.06 0.58
CA SER A 595 -21.13 -48.68 1.88
C SER A 595 -20.77 -49.72 2.94
N LEU A 596 -20.14 -49.27 4.03
CA LEU A 596 -19.82 -50.10 5.18
C LEU A 596 -21.03 -50.18 6.12
N LYS A 597 -21.30 -51.36 6.69
CA LYS A 597 -22.41 -51.59 7.64
C LYS A 597 -21.95 -51.51 9.10
N ASN A 598 -21.05 -50.57 9.41
CA ASN A 598 -20.51 -50.40 10.76
C ASN A 598 -21.46 -49.56 11.64
N THR A 599 -21.74 -50.04 12.85
CA THR A 599 -22.62 -49.38 13.84
C THR A 599 -21.87 -48.50 14.83
N LYS A 600 -20.54 -48.53 14.80
CA LYS A 600 -19.62 -47.74 15.63
C LYS A 600 -18.44 -47.27 14.77
N THR A 601 -17.66 -46.31 15.27
CA THR A 601 -16.40 -45.91 14.63
C THR A 601 -15.43 -47.10 14.56
N ILE A 602 -14.86 -47.36 13.38
CA ILE A 602 -13.89 -48.44 13.15
C ILE A 602 -12.68 -47.92 12.36
N GLY A 603 -11.52 -48.57 12.53
CA GLY A 603 -10.43 -48.43 11.58
C GLY A 603 -10.75 -49.15 10.27
N ILE A 604 -10.36 -48.57 9.15
CA ILE A 604 -10.52 -49.17 7.82
C ILE A 604 -9.25 -48.98 6.99
N LEU A 605 -9.06 -49.91 6.06
CA LEU A 605 -8.16 -49.75 4.92
C LEU A 605 -9.03 -49.64 3.66
N ALA A 606 -8.76 -48.66 2.81
CA ALA A 606 -9.43 -48.48 1.52
C ALA A 606 -8.45 -48.31 0.37
N LYS A 607 -8.82 -48.73 -0.83
CA LYS A 607 -8.06 -48.52 -2.07
C LYS A 607 -8.86 -47.70 -3.08
N ILE A 608 -8.20 -46.72 -3.69
CA ILE A 608 -8.73 -45.87 -4.75
C ILE A 608 -7.73 -45.85 -5.91
N ASP A 609 -8.21 -45.97 -7.15
CA ASP A 609 -7.36 -46.02 -8.33
C ASP A 609 -6.76 -44.64 -8.68
N LYS A 610 -5.79 -44.63 -9.60
CA LYS A 610 -5.14 -43.40 -10.10
C LYS A 610 -6.07 -42.39 -10.77
N ASN A 611 -7.32 -42.77 -11.06
CA ASN A 611 -8.38 -41.98 -11.69
C ASN A 611 -9.45 -41.50 -10.68
N GLY A 612 -9.34 -41.90 -9.41
CA GLY A 612 -10.26 -41.51 -8.34
C GLY A 612 -11.49 -42.42 -8.19
N ASN A 613 -11.40 -43.68 -8.61
CA ASN A 613 -12.43 -44.70 -8.43
C ASN A 613 -12.15 -45.55 -7.19
N TRP A 614 -13.08 -45.59 -6.23
CA TRP A 614 -12.96 -46.44 -5.04
C TRP A 614 -13.12 -47.92 -5.44
N LEU A 615 -12.08 -48.72 -5.20
CA LEU A 615 -12.02 -50.14 -5.59
C LEU A 615 -12.52 -51.06 -4.47
N TRP A 616 -12.10 -50.79 -3.23
CA TRP A 616 -12.59 -51.48 -2.03
C TRP A 616 -12.37 -50.62 -0.78
N ALA A 617 -13.20 -50.86 0.25
CA ALA A 617 -13.00 -50.38 1.61
C ALA A 617 -13.33 -51.52 2.58
N LYS A 618 -12.47 -51.80 3.55
CA LYS A 618 -12.55 -52.98 4.42
C LYS A 618 -12.22 -52.63 5.88
N PRO A 619 -12.83 -53.29 6.88
CA PRO A 619 -12.43 -53.16 8.27
C PRO A 619 -10.94 -53.47 8.45
N GLY A 620 -10.25 -52.64 9.24
CA GLY A 620 -8.80 -52.63 9.33
C GLY A 620 -8.31 -51.80 10.51
N LEU A 621 -7.31 -50.97 10.27
CA LEU A 621 -6.60 -50.19 11.29
C LEU A 621 -6.52 -48.73 10.86
N TYR A 622 -6.38 -47.82 11.83
CA TYR A 622 -6.17 -46.41 11.56
C TYR A 622 -5.00 -45.87 12.40
N SER A 623 -3.92 -45.53 11.70
CA SER A 623 -2.68 -44.93 12.20
C SER A 623 -1.72 -44.68 11.02
N ASP A 624 -0.41 -44.53 11.24
CA ASP A 624 0.57 -44.37 10.14
C ASP A 624 0.68 -45.65 9.30
N MET A 625 1.01 -45.47 8.02
CA MET A 625 1.16 -46.58 7.09
C MET A 625 2.21 -46.34 6.01
N THR A 626 2.58 -47.43 5.34
CA THR A 626 3.42 -47.42 4.15
C THR A 626 3.02 -48.58 3.23
N THR A 627 3.45 -48.54 1.98
CA THR A 627 3.15 -49.54 0.94
C THR A 627 4.43 -49.96 0.24
N ASP A 628 4.49 -51.22 -0.19
CA ASP A 628 5.51 -51.64 -1.17
C ASP A 628 5.04 -51.33 -2.62
N PRO A 629 5.94 -51.35 -3.62
CA PRO A 629 5.59 -51.04 -5.00
C PRO A 629 4.52 -51.96 -5.62
N GLN A 630 4.30 -53.14 -5.04
CA GLN A 630 3.26 -54.10 -5.43
C GLN A 630 1.89 -53.75 -4.83
N GLY A 631 1.84 -52.98 -3.75
CA GLY A 631 0.63 -52.51 -3.10
C GLY A 631 0.22 -53.29 -1.84
N ASN A 632 1.10 -54.10 -1.25
CA ASN A 632 0.86 -54.59 0.10
C ASN A 632 0.99 -53.42 1.08
N SER A 633 0.06 -53.31 2.02
CA SER A 633 0.00 -52.20 2.98
C SER A 633 0.51 -52.63 4.35
N TYR A 634 1.41 -51.86 4.93
CA TYR A 634 2.02 -52.09 6.23
C TYR A 634 1.60 -50.97 7.19
N LEU A 635 0.75 -51.30 8.16
CA LEU A 635 0.15 -50.34 9.09
C LEU A 635 0.78 -50.52 10.47
N ILE A 636 1.12 -49.40 11.13
CA ILE A 636 1.73 -49.38 12.46
C ILE A 636 0.96 -48.45 13.38
N GLY A 637 0.74 -48.84 14.63
CA GLY A 637 -0.01 -48.00 15.55
C GLY A 637 -0.13 -48.58 16.94
N ARG A 638 -1.11 -48.09 17.71
CA ARG A 638 -1.30 -48.40 19.14
C ARG A 638 -2.69 -48.93 19.45
N PHE A 639 -2.81 -49.84 20.41
CA PHE A 639 -4.09 -50.42 20.85
C PHE A 639 -4.12 -50.70 22.36
N SER A 640 -5.32 -50.65 22.96
CA SER A 640 -5.53 -50.84 24.42
C SER A 640 -6.51 -51.98 24.78
N ASN A 641 -7.06 -52.70 23.80
CA ASN A 641 -7.92 -53.88 24.00
C ASN A 641 -7.59 -54.92 22.92
N SER A 642 -7.48 -56.20 23.28
CA SER A 642 -7.24 -57.29 22.32
C SER A 642 -8.39 -57.43 21.31
N PHE A 643 -8.07 -57.70 20.04
CA PHE A 643 -9.04 -57.73 18.93
C PHE A 643 -8.52 -58.52 17.72
N THR A 644 -9.38 -58.77 16.73
CA THR A 644 -9.06 -59.58 15.54
C THR A 644 -9.52 -58.86 14.26
N ILE A 645 -8.75 -59.01 13.17
CA ILE A 645 -8.93 -58.33 11.88
C ILE A 645 -8.87 -59.37 10.76
N GLY A 646 -10.03 -59.85 10.32
CA GLY A 646 -10.09 -61.05 9.48
C GLY A 646 -9.53 -62.25 10.25
N THR A 647 -8.39 -62.79 9.82
CA THR A 647 -7.65 -63.87 10.49
C THR A 647 -6.57 -63.37 11.48
N CYS A 648 -6.23 -62.08 11.45
CA CYS A 648 -5.13 -61.52 12.25
C CYS A 648 -5.58 -61.15 13.66
N ALA A 649 -5.19 -61.94 14.67
CA ALA A 649 -5.40 -61.62 16.08
C ALA A 649 -4.29 -60.71 16.66
N LEU A 650 -4.67 -59.73 17.47
CA LEU A 650 -3.78 -58.82 18.20
C LEU A 650 -4.11 -58.88 19.70
N THR A 651 -3.18 -59.40 20.49
CA THR A 651 -3.32 -59.56 21.95
C THR A 651 -2.44 -58.55 22.69
N ILE A 652 -3.00 -57.85 23.68
CA ILE A 652 -2.29 -56.86 24.49
C ILE A 652 -1.50 -57.51 25.65
N LYS A 653 -0.39 -56.88 26.04
CA LYS A 653 0.53 -57.26 27.14
C LYS A 653 0.72 -56.13 28.16
N GLY A 654 0.74 -54.88 27.71
CA GLY A 654 0.78 -53.67 28.54
C GLY A 654 -0.60 -53.04 28.77
N THR A 655 -0.62 -51.76 29.13
CA THR A 655 -1.86 -50.95 29.17
C THR A 655 -2.18 -50.31 27.81
N ARG A 656 -1.17 -50.23 26.94
CA ARG A 656 -1.28 -49.83 25.53
C ARG A 656 -0.08 -50.36 24.77
N ASP A 657 -0.30 -51.18 23.77
CA ASP A 657 0.75 -51.84 23.00
C ASP A 657 0.86 -51.29 21.57
N MET A 658 2.01 -51.50 20.94
CA MET A 658 2.22 -51.29 19.52
C MET A 658 1.75 -52.52 18.72
N TYR A 659 1.08 -52.31 17.59
CA TYR A 659 0.89 -53.34 16.56
C TYR A 659 1.71 -53.03 15.32
N ILE A 660 2.06 -54.06 14.56
CA ILE A 660 2.36 -53.94 13.12
C ILE A 660 1.52 -54.98 12.39
N ALA A 661 0.90 -54.62 11.27
CA ALA A 661 0.10 -55.52 10.44
C ALA A 661 0.39 -55.34 8.94
N LYS A 662 0.44 -56.45 8.20
CA LYS A 662 0.53 -56.48 6.74
C LYS A 662 -0.81 -56.89 6.15
N PHE A 663 -1.23 -56.15 5.14
CA PHE A 663 -2.39 -56.44 4.30
C PHE A 663 -1.92 -56.64 2.85
N ASP A 664 -2.58 -57.55 2.12
CA ASP A 664 -2.34 -57.75 0.69
C ASP A 664 -2.90 -56.60 -0.17
N THR A 665 -2.71 -56.69 -1.48
CA THR A 665 -3.22 -55.73 -2.47
C THR A 665 -4.75 -55.66 -2.55
N ASN A 666 -5.45 -56.59 -1.90
CA ASN A 666 -6.91 -56.66 -1.75
C ASN A 666 -7.39 -56.15 -0.37
N GLY A 667 -6.49 -55.76 0.54
CA GLY A 667 -6.84 -55.33 1.90
C GLY A 667 -7.23 -56.47 2.84
N ILE A 668 -6.75 -57.69 2.59
CA ILE A 668 -6.88 -58.84 3.50
C ILE A 668 -5.63 -58.87 4.39
N CYS A 669 -5.80 -58.93 5.71
CA CYS A 669 -4.66 -59.04 6.61
C CYS A 669 -3.97 -60.41 6.45
N THR A 670 -2.66 -60.40 6.19
CA THR A 670 -1.85 -61.61 6.01
C THR A 670 -1.11 -62.01 7.28
N TRP A 671 -0.68 -61.02 8.08
CA TRP A 671 -0.16 -61.21 9.43
C TRP A 671 -0.30 -59.92 10.24
N ALA A 672 -0.47 -60.05 11.56
CA ALA A 672 -0.33 -58.96 12.52
C ALA A 672 0.43 -59.44 13.75
N LYS A 673 1.21 -58.55 14.37
CA LYS A 673 2.10 -58.86 15.51
C LYS A 673 2.01 -57.73 16.54
N SER A 674 1.89 -58.07 17.82
CA SER A 674 1.80 -57.11 18.94
C SER A 674 3.06 -57.07 19.82
N TYR A 675 3.47 -55.85 20.16
CA TYR A 675 4.72 -55.53 20.85
C TYR A 675 4.43 -54.58 22.02
N GLY A 676 4.78 -55.01 23.22
CA GLY A 676 4.31 -54.38 24.46
C GLY A 676 5.13 -54.78 25.67
N VAL A 677 4.98 -54.02 26.75
CA VAL A 677 5.70 -54.21 28.01
C VAL A 677 4.72 -54.31 29.19
N ALA A 678 4.90 -55.32 30.04
CA ALA A 678 3.97 -55.63 31.12
C ALA A 678 3.80 -54.44 32.09
N GLY A 679 2.55 -54.02 32.33
CA GLY A 679 2.23 -52.88 33.18
C GLY A 679 2.91 -51.57 32.75
N GLY A 680 3.09 -51.36 31.43
CA GLY A 680 3.59 -50.12 30.84
C GLY A 680 2.96 -49.90 29.47
N TYR A 681 3.47 -48.93 28.70
CA TYR A 681 3.01 -48.68 27.33
C TYR A 681 4.14 -48.81 26.31
N THR A 682 3.77 -49.22 25.09
CA THR A 682 4.58 -49.16 23.88
C THR A 682 3.76 -48.51 22.77
N GLY A 683 4.40 -47.77 21.88
CA GLY A 683 3.75 -47.15 20.73
C GLY A 683 4.72 -46.98 19.57
N SER A 684 4.18 -46.66 18.39
CA SER A 684 4.96 -46.19 17.24
C SER A 684 4.61 -44.74 16.94
N SER A 685 5.58 -44.04 16.35
CA SER A 685 5.36 -42.77 15.66
C SER A 685 5.24 -43.00 14.16
N ILE A 686 6.13 -43.79 13.55
CA ILE A 686 6.23 -43.96 12.08
C ILE A 686 6.67 -45.36 11.64
N ILE A 687 6.15 -45.81 10.48
CA ILE A 687 6.68 -46.88 9.61
C ILE A 687 6.91 -46.35 8.19
N LYS A 688 8.03 -46.72 7.54
CA LYS A 688 8.30 -46.41 6.12
C LYS A 688 8.95 -47.60 5.41
N TYR A 689 8.49 -47.90 4.20
CA TYR A 689 9.09 -48.90 3.31
C TYR A 689 10.37 -48.33 2.66
N LEU A 690 11.44 -49.11 2.66
CA LEU A 690 12.74 -48.73 2.11
C LEU A 690 12.97 -49.38 0.73
N PRO A 691 13.74 -48.74 -0.18
CA PRO A 691 14.03 -49.31 -1.50
C PRO A 691 14.68 -50.70 -1.50
N ASN A 692 15.31 -51.11 -0.39
CA ASN A 692 15.91 -52.45 -0.23
C ASN A 692 14.92 -53.55 0.19
N GLY A 693 13.62 -53.23 0.31
CA GLY A 693 12.58 -54.19 0.74
C GLY A 693 12.39 -54.32 2.25
N ASP A 694 13.03 -53.47 3.06
CA ASP A 694 12.84 -53.45 4.52
C ASP A 694 11.84 -52.38 4.97
N LEU A 695 11.23 -52.63 6.12
CA LEU A 695 10.39 -51.70 6.86
C LEU A 695 11.22 -51.04 7.94
N TYR A 696 11.27 -49.71 7.91
CA TYR A 696 11.91 -48.87 8.91
C TYR A 696 10.88 -48.34 9.90
N ILE A 697 11.18 -48.44 11.19
CA ILE A 697 10.21 -48.22 12.28
C ILE A 697 10.82 -47.31 13.34
N LEU A 698 10.03 -46.32 13.76
CA LEU A 698 10.31 -45.45 14.90
C LEU A 698 9.17 -45.58 15.92
N GLY A 699 9.53 -45.79 17.19
CA GLY A 699 8.56 -45.95 18.27
C GLY A 699 9.14 -45.70 19.64
N SER A 700 8.29 -45.82 20.67
CA SER A 700 8.60 -45.51 22.07
C SER A 700 8.06 -46.59 23.01
N SER A 701 8.66 -46.70 24.20
CA SER A 701 8.18 -47.60 25.26
C SER A 701 8.54 -47.05 26.62
N SER A 702 7.66 -47.24 27.61
CA SER A 702 7.86 -46.75 28.98
C SER A 702 8.77 -47.63 29.84
N LYS A 703 9.26 -48.75 29.28
CA LYS A 703 10.12 -49.76 29.91
C LYS A 703 10.96 -50.43 28.82
N SER A 704 11.96 -51.20 29.22
CA SER A 704 12.80 -51.99 28.32
C SER A 704 11.95 -52.91 27.42
N LEU A 705 12.10 -52.78 26.11
CA LEU A 705 11.28 -53.44 25.09
C LEU A 705 12.08 -54.56 24.40
N LYS A 706 11.48 -55.74 24.26
CA LYS A 706 12.07 -56.87 23.53
C LYS A 706 11.35 -57.09 22.20
N LEU A 707 12.12 -57.08 21.10
CA LEU A 707 11.66 -57.28 19.73
C LEU A 707 12.43 -58.45 19.11
N GLY A 708 11.85 -59.65 19.15
CA GLY A 708 12.53 -60.88 18.75
C GLY A 708 13.70 -61.21 19.67
N SER A 709 14.90 -61.35 19.11
CA SER A 709 16.16 -61.52 19.85
C SER A 709 16.67 -60.21 20.47
N TYR A 710 16.32 -59.05 19.92
CA TYR A 710 16.84 -57.75 20.34
C TYR A 710 16.11 -57.20 21.58
N THR A 711 16.84 -56.53 22.46
CA THR A 711 16.29 -55.79 23.62
C THR A 711 16.83 -54.36 23.62
N VAL A 712 15.99 -53.39 23.95
CA VAL A 712 16.39 -51.98 24.14
C VAL A 712 15.89 -51.47 25.49
N ASP A 713 16.73 -50.76 26.23
CA ASP A 713 16.31 -50.11 27.48
C ASP A 713 15.89 -48.66 27.21
N LEU A 714 14.59 -48.39 27.37
CA LEU A 714 13.98 -47.09 27.12
C LEU A 714 13.56 -46.37 28.41
N THR A 715 13.99 -46.86 29.59
CA THR A 715 13.77 -46.16 30.88
C THR A 715 14.40 -44.77 30.95
N LYS A 716 15.29 -44.44 30.00
CA LYS A 716 15.97 -43.14 29.84
C LYS A 716 15.88 -42.58 28.42
N SER A 717 14.91 -42.99 27.59
CA SER A 717 14.90 -42.62 26.16
C SER A 717 13.51 -42.59 25.54
N THR A 718 13.26 -41.54 24.75
CA THR A 718 11.98 -41.29 24.10
C THR A 718 11.72 -42.19 22.90
N PHE A 719 12.74 -42.58 22.11
CA PHE A 719 12.55 -43.37 20.89
C PHE A 719 13.59 -44.47 20.64
N PHE A 720 13.12 -45.57 20.06
CA PHE A 720 13.94 -46.61 19.41
C PHE A 720 13.83 -46.54 17.89
N GLU A 721 14.87 -47.01 17.23
CA GLU A 721 14.93 -47.23 15.78
C GLU A 721 14.98 -48.73 15.51
N ALA A 722 14.21 -49.23 14.54
CA ALA A 722 14.23 -50.64 14.15
C ALA A 722 14.11 -50.84 12.63
N LYS A 723 14.74 -51.91 12.13
CA LYS A 723 14.53 -52.46 10.78
C LYS A 723 13.92 -53.85 10.88
N MET A 724 12.98 -54.14 9.98
CA MET A 724 12.20 -55.38 9.94
C MET A 724 11.95 -55.78 8.48
N ASP A 725 11.88 -57.07 8.16
CA ASP A 725 11.48 -57.50 6.81
C ASP A 725 9.94 -57.41 6.60
N THR A 726 9.50 -57.59 5.35
CA THR A 726 8.07 -57.59 4.96
C THR A 726 7.30 -58.84 5.40
N ASN A 727 7.94 -59.76 6.14
CA ASN A 727 7.32 -60.90 6.82
C ASN A 727 7.21 -60.66 8.34
N GLY A 728 7.69 -59.52 8.82
CA GLY A 728 7.64 -59.11 10.22
C GLY A 728 8.72 -59.73 11.09
N ASN A 729 9.89 -60.03 10.51
CA ASN A 729 11.07 -60.51 11.23
C ASN A 729 12.03 -59.34 11.49
N TRP A 730 12.46 -59.16 12.74
CA TRP A 730 13.37 -58.07 13.12
C TRP A 730 14.78 -58.32 12.57
N LYS A 731 15.32 -57.31 11.87
CA LYS A 731 16.69 -57.31 11.32
C LYS A 731 17.67 -56.49 12.15
N ALA A 732 17.19 -55.42 12.81
CA ALA A 732 17.99 -54.60 13.71
C ALA A 732 17.11 -53.77 14.65
N LEU A 733 17.66 -53.43 15.82
CA LEU A 733 17.09 -52.53 16.82
C LEU A 733 18.22 -51.73 17.47
N ARG A 734 18.07 -50.42 17.64
CA ARG A 734 19.03 -49.59 18.40
C ARG A 734 18.36 -48.37 19.06
N GLN A 735 19.03 -47.87 20.08
CA GLN A 735 18.71 -46.66 20.82
C GLN A 735 19.46 -45.48 20.18
N ARG A 736 18.77 -44.37 19.89
CA ARG A 736 19.33 -43.24 19.10
C ARG A 736 18.97 -41.84 19.60
N ILE A 737 17.92 -41.71 20.40
CA ILE A 737 17.41 -40.43 20.92
C ILE A 737 17.20 -40.58 22.42
N VAL A 738 17.95 -39.80 23.20
CA VAL A 738 18.05 -39.92 24.66
C VAL A 738 17.64 -38.59 25.28
N THR A 739 16.43 -38.52 25.85
CA THR A 739 16.00 -37.38 26.67
C THR A 739 16.34 -37.66 28.12
N SER A 740 17.25 -36.88 28.72
CA SER A 740 17.69 -37.08 30.10
C SER A 740 16.71 -36.47 31.11
N SER A 741 16.01 -35.40 30.73
CA SER A 741 14.97 -34.73 31.54
C SER A 741 13.83 -34.14 30.70
N GLY A 742 13.82 -34.41 29.39
CA GLY A 742 13.01 -33.69 28.40
C GLY A 742 11.88 -34.47 27.73
N SER A 743 10.98 -33.73 27.08
CA SER A 743 9.96 -34.27 26.17
C SER A 743 10.31 -33.96 24.71
N LEU A 744 9.72 -34.72 23.80
CA LEU A 744 9.86 -34.58 22.36
C LEU A 744 8.48 -34.70 21.69
N ALA A 745 8.10 -33.72 20.87
CA ALA A 745 6.76 -33.57 20.30
C ALA A 745 6.77 -33.22 18.80
N ASN A 746 5.60 -33.37 18.15
CA ASN A 746 5.29 -32.90 16.80
C ASN A 746 6.32 -33.30 15.71
N PHE A 747 6.57 -34.60 15.51
CA PHE A 747 7.55 -35.05 14.53
C PHE A 747 7.01 -35.28 13.12
N GLY A 748 7.60 -34.58 12.17
CA GLY A 748 7.85 -35.13 10.84
C GLY A 748 9.17 -35.94 10.83
N PHE A 749 9.21 -37.03 10.06
CA PHE A 749 10.46 -37.70 9.69
C PHE A 749 10.51 -38.01 8.19
N ALA A 750 11.70 -37.97 7.62
CA ALA A 750 11.99 -38.38 6.24
C ALA A 750 13.21 -39.31 6.20
N ILE A 751 13.29 -40.17 5.19
CA ILE A 751 14.45 -41.05 4.97
C ILE A 751 14.91 -40.86 3.53
N SER A 752 16.17 -40.53 3.35
CA SER A 752 16.80 -40.34 2.03
C SER A 752 18.27 -40.73 2.09
N ASN A 753 18.81 -41.34 1.04
CA ASN A 753 20.24 -41.65 0.88
C ASN A 753 20.93 -42.30 2.11
N GLY A 754 20.24 -43.25 2.77
CA GLY A 754 20.77 -43.95 3.95
C GLY A 754 20.77 -43.12 5.25
N ARG A 755 20.09 -41.97 5.27
CA ARG A 755 19.96 -41.07 6.41
C ARG A 755 18.50 -40.94 6.85
N LEU A 756 18.28 -40.95 8.17
CA LEU A 756 17.05 -40.51 8.82
C LEU A 756 17.15 -39.02 9.08
N TYR A 757 16.11 -38.28 8.75
CA TYR A 757 15.92 -36.88 9.08
C TYR A 757 14.68 -36.75 9.96
N GLY A 758 14.76 -35.90 10.98
CA GLY A 758 13.65 -35.60 11.88
C GLY A 758 13.51 -34.10 12.10
N ALA A 759 12.28 -33.63 12.21
CA ALA A 759 11.98 -32.25 12.57
C ALA A 759 10.76 -32.23 13.50
N GLY A 760 10.81 -31.41 14.54
CA GLY A 760 9.76 -31.31 15.56
C GLY A 760 10.11 -30.33 16.66
N GLU A 761 9.63 -30.58 17.86
CA GLU A 761 9.83 -29.72 19.04
C GLU A 761 10.38 -30.51 20.23
N TYR A 762 11.12 -29.82 21.09
CA TYR A 762 11.66 -30.38 22.33
C TYR A 762 11.39 -29.50 23.53
N SER A 763 11.32 -30.13 24.71
CA SER A 763 11.41 -29.46 26.00
C SER A 763 12.50 -30.09 26.87
N GLY A 764 13.20 -29.29 27.68
CA GLY A 764 14.24 -29.79 28.59
C GLY A 764 15.53 -30.21 27.87
N VAL A 765 16.35 -31.05 28.51
CA VAL A 765 17.64 -31.50 27.94
C VAL A 765 17.43 -32.73 27.05
N VAL A 766 17.93 -32.65 25.82
CA VAL A 766 17.79 -33.69 24.79
C VAL A 766 19.14 -34.00 24.16
N THR A 767 19.49 -35.28 24.06
CA THR A 767 20.66 -35.75 23.33
C THR A 767 20.26 -36.55 22.09
N ILE A 768 20.63 -36.07 20.90
CA ILE A 768 20.38 -36.72 19.60
C ILE A 768 21.72 -37.00 18.92
N GLY A 769 22.03 -38.29 18.66
CA GLY A 769 23.27 -38.67 17.97
C GLY A 769 24.58 -38.26 18.67
N GLY A 770 24.53 -37.92 19.97
CA GLY A 770 25.68 -37.40 20.74
C GLY A 770 25.71 -35.87 20.89
N TYR A 771 24.85 -35.13 20.18
CA TYR A 771 24.65 -33.69 20.37
C TYR A 771 23.62 -33.43 21.48
N THR A 772 23.97 -32.63 22.49
CA THR A 772 23.08 -32.28 23.60
C THR A 772 22.61 -30.83 23.47
N LEU A 773 21.30 -30.64 23.47
CA LEU A 773 20.65 -29.33 23.49
C LEU A 773 20.42 -28.82 24.92
N PRO A 774 20.56 -27.49 25.16
CA PRO A 774 20.32 -26.89 26.46
C PRO A 774 18.83 -26.92 26.84
N ALA A 775 18.56 -26.94 28.15
CA ALA A 775 17.20 -26.98 28.69
C ALA A 775 16.39 -25.76 28.25
N SER A 776 15.49 -25.95 27.29
CA SER A 776 14.65 -24.92 26.69
C SER A 776 13.37 -25.55 26.13
N TYR A 777 12.47 -24.76 25.53
CA TYR A 777 11.34 -25.27 24.74
C TYR A 777 11.43 -24.68 23.33
N GLN A 778 11.93 -25.44 22.35
CA GLN A 778 12.25 -24.92 21.01
C GLN A 778 11.94 -25.92 19.89
N GLY A 779 11.96 -25.44 18.65
CA GLY A 779 11.96 -26.29 17.46
C GLY A 779 13.34 -26.91 17.23
N ILE A 780 13.39 -28.03 16.51
CA ILE A 780 14.61 -28.75 16.16
C ILE A 780 14.48 -29.43 14.80
N VAL A 781 15.56 -29.43 14.02
CA VAL A 781 15.73 -30.26 12.81
C VAL A 781 17.08 -30.98 12.84
N TRP A 782 17.14 -32.24 12.44
CA TRP A 782 18.33 -33.07 12.56
C TRP A 782 18.41 -34.20 11.54
N SER A 783 19.61 -34.74 11.36
CA SER A 783 19.90 -35.86 10.45
C SER A 783 20.91 -36.84 11.05
N LEU A 784 20.59 -38.14 11.02
CA LEU A 784 21.41 -39.26 11.48
C LEU A 784 21.54 -40.32 10.37
N PRO A 785 22.59 -41.15 10.31
CA PRO A 785 22.61 -42.33 9.44
C PRO A 785 21.60 -43.37 9.92
N THR A 786 21.00 -44.15 9.01
CA THR A 786 20.20 -45.35 9.39
C THR A 786 21.12 -46.47 9.91
N PHE A 787 20.57 -47.66 10.16
CA PHE A 787 21.38 -48.90 10.14
C PHE A 787 21.99 -49.12 8.76
#